data_AF-A0AAU4NJI1-F1
#
_entry.id   AF-A0AAU4NJI1-F1
#
_cell.length_a   1.000
_cell.length_b   1.000
_cell.length_c   1.000
_cell.angle_alpha   90.00
_cell.angle_beta   90.00
_cell.angle_gamma   90.00
#
_symmetry.space_group_name_H-M   'P 1'
#
loop_
_entity.id
_entity.type
_entity.pdbx_description
1 polymer ?
#
loop_
_entity_poly.entity_id
_entity_poly.type
_entity_poly.pdbx_seq_one_letter_code
_entity_poly.pdbx_strand_id
1 'polypeptide(L)'
;MTGSAGELAVAQQFVALGWGVAPNPTEHDLGTDLWVAARDSRRWDLGSLLGVQVKSGITQFYSTSRSDDGAVDGWWFRESDGDHFDYWLNHQVPHIIVLHDPETGQSTWVHVTEANVTSTGNGYKILIPRTNPLAPSTVDELVRIATAGRLPPHWEGSAWTGAHQLLHHDRLRYALLTPRLVAPHPNLHTIELTAPEGIACLIKMRRDDLSERPGRPSLVPTVDHCRTSPNWQWQLYAALHDAVITGADNAVHGVSSLIATAATGAERAAATALAAALLIEQRNPTEALDALRRTLAYDDASPVDHAWLTMHLARCLADTGQLDDARESAVEVQALRHTHSQDPTALALAGAGTNLMFELTDWSNQNVGEAITNRDTHASWWRTQDMASGLQYTADEAFTRWGARRGAVTRVSGQPWNHLRAASLIAGTAADHAAWRHSFAQLAKRSATVGTEAKHLRAALEALYTAGDVDALKLAVPHLLDVGPTSAVKDTADALDLSVSTRTTLDAGVELIIHGADVISESTADRCIDWALDVLPDPVAASAGIITTYHSVRRIRQLLAAVVPAASTTAVDKVVSMIVSATEVDDQSIAHEYAEIIQSIPDHAWTPPRIAALSGRSIRPTDNFEFTEAVTEVLAARDADRRTNLLDQIADGDLGALQAYGDVRDLPPSIVDSLAVVLEDRISRQIAELNQGSGTFGDGNAAGTLILLNVWHPTRAHWTEIEQLLTHFSVFTHQLKAPLQALRRHAGRIPEDVIERLVPVLRTLMTDAQPEHPFFGGTDIRSDAASALGVLSPDSLDDHELWALMGGSPNQRAAAALVVAQQEPSTAMHTLAVMAHDTDPWVRAVVANCLARWTVDGHDHVAANALLTRLLDPNAGTLVSRMVAVALRHTPLNDMTASLAQKLASSPSAAARSDATAALAANR
;
A
#
# COMPACT_ATOMS: atom_id res chain seq x y z
N MET A 1 19.41 -19.33 -66.46
CA MET A 1 19.34 -20.34 -65.37
C MET A 1 19.92 -19.81 -64.04
N THR A 2 20.13 -18.51 -63.87
CA THR A 2 20.68 -17.93 -62.62
C THR A 2 19.62 -17.46 -61.62
N GLY A 3 18.42 -17.08 -62.08
CA GLY A 3 17.30 -16.62 -61.24
C GLY A 3 16.76 -17.71 -60.30
N SER A 4 16.28 -18.82 -60.87
CA SER A 4 15.72 -19.96 -60.11
C SER A 4 16.67 -20.57 -59.08
N ALA A 5 17.99 -20.54 -59.35
CA ALA A 5 18.99 -21.00 -58.39
C ALA A 5 19.15 -20.04 -57.20
N GLY A 6 19.04 -18.73 -57.44
CA GLY A 6 19.03 -17.72 -56.38
C GLY A 6 17.78 -17.76 -55.52
N GLU A 7 16.61 -17.95 -56.13
CA GLU A 7 15.35 -18.13 -55.40
C GLU A 7 15.41 -19.33 -54.44
N LEU A 8 15.94 -20.47 -54.90
CA LEU A 8 16.15 -21.66 -54.06
C LEU A 8 17.16 -21.40 -52.93
N ALA A 9 18.23 -20.66 -53.18
CA ALA A 9 19.23 -20.33 -52.17
C ALA A 9 18.67 -19.40 -51.08
N VAL A 10 17.90 -18.38 -51.46
CA VAL A 10 17.22 -17.49 -50.52
C VAL A 10 16.11 -18.25 -49.76
N ALA A 11 15.36 -19.12 -50.43
CA ALA A 11 14.39 -20.01 -49.78
C ALA A 11 15.06 -20.88 -48.71
N GLN A 12 16.23 -21.46 -49.01
CA GLN A 12 17.00 -22.24 -48.04
C GLN A 12 17.44 -21.41 -46.83
N GLN A 13 17.80 -20.13 -47.04
CA GLN A 13 18.16 -19.23 -45.93
C GLN A 13 16.96 -18.96 -45.01
N PHE A 14 15.77 -18.69 -45.56
CA PHE A 14 14.56 -18.57 -44.74
C PHE A 14 14.19 -19.87 -44.01
N VAL A 15 14.34 -21.03 -44.65
CA VAL A 15 14.15 -22.33 -43.99
C VAL A 15 15.17 -22.54 -42.86
N ALA A 16 16.42 -22.10 -43.04
CA ALA A 16 17.45 -22.15 -42.01
C ALA A 16 17.14 -21.21 -40.82
N LEU A 17 16.45 -20.10 -41.07
CA LEU A 17 15.88 -19.22 -40.04
C LEU A 17 14.61 -19.80 -39.39
N GLY A 18 14.15 -20.97 -39.85
CA GLY A 18 12.98 -21.67 -39.31
C GLY A 18 11.65 -21.24 -39.90
N TRP A 19 11.64 -20.38 -40.92
CA TRP A 19 10.44 -19.82 -41.56
C TRP A 19 9.87 -20.75 -42.63
N GLY A 20 8.55 -20.68 -42.86
CA GLY A 20 7.91 -21.44 -43.93
C GLY A 20 8.07 -20.74 -45.28
N VAL A 21 8.38 -21.45 -46.35
CA VAL A 21 8.57 -20.84 -47.69
C VAL A 21 7.67 -21.53 -48.71
N ALA A 22 6.95 -20.73 -49.51
CA ALA A 22 6.17 -21.17 -50.66
C ALA A 22 6.59 -20.38 -51.92
N PRO A 23 6.98 -21.05 -53.01
CA PRO A 23 7.27 -20.35 -54.27
C PRO A 23 5.99 -19.77 -54.88
N ASN A 24 6.06 -18.59 -55.48
CA ASN A 24 4.92 -17.99 -56.18
C ASN A 24 4.68 -18.72 -57.52
N PRO A 25 3.43 -19.09 -57.88
CA PRO A 25 3.15 -19.72 -59.17
C PRO A 25 3.49 -18.79 -60.34
N THR A 26 4.24 -19.31 -61.32
CA THR A 26 4.73 -18.54 -62.49
C THR A 26 3.63 -18.04 -63.43
N GLU A 27 2.41 -18.59 -63.33
CA GLU A 27 1.25 -18.20 -64.16
C GLU A 27 0.63 -16.85 -63.73
N HIS A 28 0.97 -16.35 -62.54
CA HIS A 28 0.44 -15.11 -61.95
C HIS A 28 1.53 -14.23 -61.31
N ASP A 29 2.76 -14.31 -61.83
CA ASP A 29 3.88 -13.53 -61.32
C ASP A 29 3.75 -12.03 -61.69
N LEU A 30 3.70 -11.18 -60.67
CA LEU A 30 3.66 -9.71 -60.76
C LEU A 30 4.89 -9.09 -60.07
N GLY A 31 6.00 -9.84 -60.00
CA GLY A 31 7.24 -9.42 -59.36
C GLY A 31 7.43 -9.93 -57.93
N THR A 32 6.87 -11.10 -57.58
CA THR A 32 7.10 -11.71 -56.25
C THR A 32 7.50 -13.16 -56.44
N ASP A 33 8.70 -13.53 -55.98
CA ASP A 33 9.24 -14.88 -56.24
C ASP A 33 8.88 -15.86 -55.12
N LEU A 34 8.95 -15.42 -53.86
CA LEU A 34 8.68 -16.25 -52.68
C LEU A 34 7.64 -15.60 -51.78
N TRP A 35 6.75 -16.42 -51.25
CA TRP A 35 5.90 -16.11 -50.11
C TRP A 35 6.47 -16.79 -48.87
N VAL A 36 6.86 -16.01 -47.87
CA VAL A 36 7.49 -16.53 -46.65
C VAL A 36 6.57 -16.32 -45.44
N ALA A 37 6.23 -17.40 -44.76
CA ALA A 37 5.46 -17.40 -43.52
C ALA A 37 6.37 -17.10 -42.32
N ALA A 38 6.14 -15.94 -41.70
CA ALA A 38 6.93 -15.46 -40.58
C ALA A 38 6.73 -16.31 -39.33
N ARG A 39 7.84 -16.65 -38.67
CA ARG A 39 7.86 -17.44 -37.45
C ARG A 39 8.70 -16.76 -36.37
N ASP A 40 8.31 -16.94 -35.12
CA ASP A 40 9.10 -16.46 -33.98
C ASP A 40 10.31 -17.38 -33.70
N SER A 41 11.11 -17.02 -32.69
CA SER A 41 12.28 -17.79 -32.25
C SER A 41 11.95 -19.22 -31.79
N ARG A 42 10.70 -19.45 -31.34
CA ARG A 42 10.15 -20.77 -30.96
C ARG A 42 9.59 -21.53 -32.17
N ARG A 43 9.73 -21.00 -33.39
CA ARG A 43 9.25 -21.55 -34.67
C ARG A 43 7.73 -21.58 -34.79
N TRP A 44 7.03 -20.83 -33.96
CA TRP A 44 5.58 -20.71 -34.03
C TRP A 44 5.20 -19.85 -35.24
N ASP A 45 4.22 -20.32 -36.01
CA ASP A 45 3.71 -19.58 -37.17
C ASP A 45 2.89 -18.38 -36.71
N LEU A 46 3.35 -17.17 -37.08
CA LEU A 46 2.69 -15.93 -36.68
C LEU A 46 1.46 -15.62 -37.55
N GLY A 47 1.14 -16.46 -38.55
CA GLY A 47 0.03 -16.24 -39.48
C GLY A 47 0.20 -14.97 -40.31
N SER A 48 1.45 -14.59 -40.59
CA SER A 48 1.80 -13.39 -41.35
C SER A 48 2.71 -13.78 -42.50
N LEU A 49 2.46 -13.20 -43.68
CA LEU A 49 3.22 -13.46 -44.89
C LEU A 49 4.14 -12.28 -45.18
N LEU A 50 5.27 -12.58 -45.80
CA LEU A 50 6.19 -11.61 -46.37
C LEU A 50 6.39 -11.97 -47.85
N GLY A 51 6.12 -11.01 -48.74
CA GLY A 51 6.47 -11.14 -50.15
C GLY A 51 7.96 -10.88 -50.33
N VAL A 52 8.65 -11.75 -51.06
CA VAL A 52 10.09 -11.64 -51.29
C VAL A 52 10.39 -11.69 -52.78
N GLN A 53 10.98 -10.62 -53.30
CA GLN A 53 11.58 -10.59 -54.63
C GLN A 53 13.09 -10.84 -54.49
N VAL A 54 13.58 -11.86 -55.17
CA VAL A 54 14.98 -12.27 -55.21
C VAL A 54 15.63 -11.79 -56.49
N LYS A 55 16.71 -11.01 -56.35
CA LYS A 55 17.59 -10.64 -57.48
C LYS A 55 18.95 -11.28 -57.26
N SER A 56 19.27 -12.26 -58.09
CA SER A 56 20.49 -13.06 -57.98
C SER A 56 21.48 -12.77 -59.10
N GLY A 57 22.76 -12.64 -58.75
CA GLY A 57 23.88 -12.51 -59.68
C GLY A 57 24.80 -11.33 -59.38
N ILE A 58 26.09 -11.49 -59.71
CA ILE A 58 27.14 -10.50 -59.41
C ILE A 58 26.86 -9.10 -59.99
N THR A 59 26.10 -9.03 -61.09
CA THR A 59 25.72 -7.77 -61.73
C THR A 59 24.83 -6.88 -60.86
N GLN A 60 24.09 -7.46 -59.91
CA GLN A 60 23.27 -6.71 -58.95
C GLN A 60 24.12 -5.88 -57.98
N PHE A 61 25.40 -6.25 -57.81
CA PHE A 61 26.34 -5.60 -56.90
C PHE A 61 27.20 -4.52 -57.58
N TYR A 62 26.96 -4.20 -58.86
CA TYR A 62 27.75 -3.20 -59.60
C TYR A 62 27.38 -1.76 -59.29
N SER A 63 26.12 -1.48 -58.93
CA SER A 63 25.65 -0.12 -58.65
C SER A 63 25.85 0.25 -57.17
N THR A 64 27.10 0.30 -56.71
CA THR A 64 27.47 0.59 -55.32
C THR A 64 27.11 2.01 -54.88
N SER A 65 26.53 2.14 -53.69
CA SER A 65 26.46 3.38 -52.93
C SER A 65 27.64 3.46 -51.96
N ARG A 66 28.21 4.64 -51.77
CA ARG A 66 29.34 4.84 -50.86
C ARG A 66 29.06 6.00 -49.90
N SER A 67 29.52 5.82 -48.66
CA SER A 67 29.53 6.84 -47.62
C SER A 67 30.60 7.89 -47.88
N ASP A 68 30.55 8.99 -47.13
CA ASP A 68 31.51 10.10 -47.24
C ASP A 68 32.97 9.68 -46.95
N ASP A 69 33.18 8.58 -46.22
CA ASP A 69 34.49 7.97 -45.94
C ASP A 69 34.96 6.96 -47.01
N GLY A 70 34.16 6.77 -48.08
CA GLY A 70 34.45 5.88 -49.20
C GLY A 70 34.11 4.41 -48.97
N ALA A 71 33.57 4.03 -47.80
CA ALA A 71 33.04 2.69 -47.57
C ALA A 71 31.79 2.41 -48.41
N VAL A 72 31.48 1.13 -48.67
CA VAL A 72 30.29 0.74 -49.44
C VAL A 72 29.11 0.55 -48.49
N ASP A 73 28.11 1.42 -48.59
CA ASP A 73 26.89 1.40 -47.77
C ASP A 73 25.86 0.38 -48.26
N GLY A 74 25.87 0.08 -49.55
CA GLY A 74 24.90 -0.82 -50.17
C GLY A 74 24.90 -0.74 -51.68
N TRP A 75 23.83 -1.25 -52.29
CA TRP A 75 23.68 -1.36 -53.74
C TRP A 75 22.32 -0.84 -54.20
N TRP A 76 22.32 -0.03 -55.27
CA TRP A 76 21.09 0.51 -55.84
C TRP A 76 20.45 -0.50 -56.80
N PHE A 77 19.23 -0.94 -56.48
CA PHE A 77 18.35 -1.62 -57.43
C PHE A 77 17.48 -0.58 -58.15
N ARG A 78 17.28 -0.76 -59.46
CA ARG A 78 16.60 0.20 -60.34
C ARG A 78 15.66 -0.52 -61.28
N GLU A 79 14.52 0.10 -61.54
CA GLU A 79 13.52 -0.40 -62.48
C GLU A 79 12.94 0.73 -63.32
N SER A 80 12.64 0.44 -64.59
CA SER A 80 12.36 1.43 -65.64
C SER A 80 10.89 1.66 -65.96
N ASP A 81 9.97 0.78 -65.52
CA ASP A 81 8.52 0.90 -65.78
C ASP A 81 7.68 1.09 -64.50
N GLY A 82 8.21 0.73 -63.33
CA GLY A 82 7.65 1.10 -62.02
C GLY A 82 6.41 0.33 -61.58
N ASP A 83 5.83 -0.47 -62.46
CA ASP A 83 4.65 -1.31 -62.20
C ASP A 83 4.85 -2.27 -61.00
N HIS A 84 6.05 -2.86 -60.83
CA HIS A 84 6.33 -3.72 -59.68
C HIS A 84 6.44 -2.94 -58.36
N PHE A 85 7.07 -1.76 -58.36
CA PHE A 85 7.12 -0.91 -57.17
C PHE A 85 5.72 -0.44 -56.76
N ASP A 86 4.88 -0.05 -57.72
CA ASP A 86 3.49 0.30 -57.46
C ASP A 86 2.70 -0.90 -56.94
N TYR A 87 2.92 -2.10 -57.47
CA TYR A 87 2.34 -3.34 -56.95
C TYR A 87 2.78 -3.61 -55.51
N TRP A 88 4.07 -3.61 -55.22
CA TRP A 88 4.61 -3.89 -53.89
C TRP A 88 4.19 -2.87 -52.83
N LEU A 89 4.19 -1.57 -53.17
CA LEU A 89 3.80 -0.49 -52.25
C LEU A 89 2.30 -0.53 -51.90
N ASN A 90 1.46 -0.99 -52.83
CA ASN A 90 0.01 -1.05 -52.64
C ASN A 90 -0.50 -2.44 -52.20
N HIS A 91 0.39 -3.42 -52.08
CA HIS A 91 -0.01 -4.78 -51.69
C HIS A 91 -0.33 -4.89 -50.20
N GLN A 92 -1.36 -5.66 -49.82
CA GLN A 92 -1.72 -5.86 -48.41
C GLN A 92 -0.67 -6.63 -47.61
N VAL A 93 0.08 -7.49 -48.29
CA VAL A 93 1.23 -8.21 -47.73
C VAL A 93 2.49 -7.37 -47.96
N PRO A 94 3.30 -7.09 -46.92
CA PRO A 94 4.54 -6.31 -47.06
C PRO A 94 5.57 -7.04 -47.93
N HIS A 95 6.40 -6.27 -48.63
CA HIS A 95 7.38 -6.80 -49.59
C HIS A 95 8.81 -6.38 -49.26
N ILE A 96 9.75 -7.31 -49.39
CA ILE A 96 11.19 -7.03 -49.34
C ILE A 96 11.87 -7.42 -50.66
N ILE A 97 12.95 -6.71 -50.98
CA ILE A 97 13.85 -7.09 -52.08
C ILE A 97 15.12 -7.66 -51.48
N VAL A 98 15.50 -8.86 -51.94
CA VAL A 98 16.70 -9.58 -51.51
C VAL A 98 17.69 -9.64 -52.66
N LEU A 99 18.89 -9.10 -52.45
CA LEU A 99 20.03 -9.33 -53.34
C LEU A 99 20.79 -10.57 -52.88
N HIS A 100 20.99 -11.53 -53.78
CA HIS A 100 21.76 -12.74 -53.51
C HIS A 100 23.05 -12.78 -54.34
N ASP A 101 24.18 -12.92 -53.66
CA ASP A 101 25.48 -13.15 -54.29
C ASP A 101 25.76 -14.66 -54.41
N PRO A 102 25.76 -15.23 -55.63
CA PRO A 102 25.99 -16.65 -55.84
C PRO A 102 27.45 -17.08 -55.58
N GLU A 103 28.41 -16.16 -55.55
CA GLU A 103 29.82 -16.49 -55.30
C GLU A 103 30.12 -16.62 -53.80
N THR A 104 29.56 -15.72 -52.99
CA THR A 104 29.76 -15.72 -51.52
C THR A 104 28.64 -16.44 -50.76
N GLY A 105 27.50 -16.67 -51.40
CA GLY A 105 26.30 -17.23 -50.77
C GLY A 105 25.58 -16.26 -49.83
N GLN A 106 26.02 -15.00 -49.75
CA GLN A 106 25.42 -14.00 -48.86
C GLN A 106 24.20 -13.34 -49.51
N SER A 107 23.20 -13.04 -48.68
CA SER A 107 22.02 -12.28 -49.11
C SER A 107 21.82 -11.05 -48.24
N THR A 108 21.44 -9.93 -48.84
CA THR A 108 21.10 -8.68 -48.14
C THR A 108 19.73 -8.20 -48.60
N TRP A 109 19.00 -7.48 -47.74
CA TRP A 109 17.60 -7.18 -47.98
C TRP A 109 17.22 -5.74 -47.62
N VAL A 110 16.12 -5.26 -48.22
CA VAL A 110 15.49 -3.97 -47.87
C VAL A 110 13.97 -4.09 -47.90
N HIS A 111 13.29 -3.42 -46.97
CA HIS A 111 11.83 -3.29 -46.98
C HIS A 111 11.38 -2.24 -48.01
N VAL A 112 10.43 -2.59 -48.86
CA VAL A 112 9.85 -1.69 -49.85
C VAL A 112 8.82 -0.79 -49.18
N THR A 113 9.15 0.49 -48.99
CA THR A 113 8.27 1.52 -48.43
C THR A 113 8.44 2.82 -49.21
N GLU A 114 7.46 3.73 -49.13
CA GLU A 114 7.57 5.06 -49.78
C GLU A 114 8.84 5.81 -49.35
N ALA A 115 9.26 5.65 -48.09
CA ALA A 115 10.46 6.30 -47.56
C ALA A 115 11.77 5.75 -48.15
N ASN A 116 11.80 4.47 -48.54
CA ASN A 116 13.00 3.82 -49.07
C ASN A 116 13.08 3.90 -50.61
N VAL A 117 11.97 4.19 -51.28
CA VAL A 117 11.87 4.26 -52.74
C VAL A 117 12.07 5.69 -53.24
N THR A 118 12.96 5.89 -54.20
CA THR A 118 13.18 7.19 -54.85
C THR A 118 12.74 7.14 -56.30
N SER A 119 11.80 8.01 -56.71
CA SER A 119 11.46 8.20 -58.12
C SER A 119 12.63 8.84 -58.89
N THR A 120 12.89 8.34 -60.09
CA THR A 120 13.95 8.84 -60.99
C THR A 120 13.38 9.60 -62.20
N GLY A 121 12.07 9.85 -62.22
CA GLY A 121 11.36 10.53 -63.32
C GLY A 121 10.88 9.59 -64.45
N ASN A 122 11.61 8.49 -64.72
CA ASN A 122 11.24 7.45 -65.70
C ASN A 122 11.34 6.03 -65.07
N GLY A 123 11.07 5.89 -63.77
CA GLY A 123 11.25 4.64 -63.02
C GLY A 123 11.62 4.88 -61.55
N TYR A 124 11.94 3.82 -60.81
CA TYR A 124 12.25 3.89 -59.37
C TYR A 124 13.61 3.29 -59.04
N LYS A 125 14.19 3.74 -57.93
CA LYS A 125 15.37 3.12 -57.33
C LYS A 125 15.20 2.94 -55.83
N ILE A 126 15.82 1.90 -55.29
CA ILE A 126 15.87 1.62 -53.86
C ILE A 126 17.29 1.18 -53.49
N LEU A 127 17.77 1.61 -52.33
CA LEU A 127 19.08 1.21 -51.82
C LEU A 127 18.91 -0.07 -50.99
N ILE A 128 19.58 -1.15 -51.38
CA ILE A 128 19.71 -2.35 -50.54
C ILE A 128 20.95 -2.17 -49.65
N PRO A 129 20.79 -1.96 -48.34
CA PRO A 129 21.89 -1.68 -47.45
C PRO A 129 22.70 -2.95 -47.17
N ARG A 130 24.02 -2.82 -47.15
CA ARG A 130 24.93 -3.92 -46.80
C ARG A 130 24.77 -4.35 -45.34
N THR A 131 24.29 -3.46 -44.48
CA THR A 131 24.09 -3.69 -43.03
C THR A 131 22.90 -4.59 -42.71
N ASN A 132 22.08 -4.98 -43.69
CA ASN A 132 20.92 -5.84 -43.48
C ASN A 132 21.13 -7.23 -44.12
N PRO A 133 22.03 -8.07 -43.56
CA PRO A 133 22.19 -9.42 -44.04
C PRO A 133 20.94 -10.25 -43.72
N LEU A 134 20.59 -11.22 -44.57
CA LEU A 134 19.57 -12.20 -44.24
C LEU A 134 20.18 -13.23 -43.28
N ALA A 135 20.16 -12.92 -41.98
CA ALA A 135 20.84 -13.66 -40.92
C ALA A 135 20.02 -13.62 -39.61
N PRO A 136 20.32 -14.49 -38.63
CA PRO A 136 19.63 -14.49 -37.33
C PRO A 136 19.56 -13.12 -36.65
N SER A 137 20.58 -12.27 -36.83
CA SER A 137 20.67 -10.93 -36.22
C SER A 137 19.64 -9.92 -36.74
N THR A 138 18.97 -10.18 -37.88
CA THR A 138 17.97 -9.27 -38.45
C THR A 138 16.57 -9.89 -38.50
N VAL A 139 16.35 -11.07 -37.89
CA VAL A 139 15.07 -11.79 -37.94
C VAL A 139 13.95 -10.99 -37.28
N ASP A 140 14.20 -10.38 -36.12
CA ASP A 140 13.17 -9.61 -35.40
C ASP A 140 12.64 -8.44 -36.23
N GLU A 141 13.51 -7.82 -37.03
CA GLU A 141 13.12 -6.75 -37.93
C GLU A 141 12.25 -7.26 -39.09
N LEU A 142 12.58 -8.44 -39.64
CA LEU A 142 11.76 -9.09 -40.66
C LEU A 142 10.40 -9.53 -40.12
N VAL A 143 10.34 -10.06 -38.88
CA VAL A 143 9.06 -10.36 -38.21
C VAL A 143 8.21 -9.11 -38.10
N ARG A 144 8.79 -8.01 -37.62
CA ARG A 144 8.11 -6.72 -37.47
C ARG A 144 7.57 -6.20 -38.80
N ILE A 145 8.32 -6.36 -39.90
CA ILE A 145 7.84 -6.00 -41.24
C ILE A 145 6.65 -6.86 -41.63
N ALA A 146 6.77 -8.19 -41.51
CA ALA A 146 5.72 -9.14 -41.89
C ALA A 146 4.40 -8.92 -41.13
N THR A 147 4.46 -8.48 -39.87
CA THR A 147 3.27 -8.27 -39.03
C THR A 147 2.68 -6.85 -39.13
N ALA A 148 3.36 -5.89 -39.76
CA ALA A 148 2.97 -4.48 -39.79
C ALA A 148 1.67 -4.18 -40.59
N GLY A 149 1.34 -5.00 -41.59
CA GLY A 149 0.22 -4.78 -42.53
C GLY A 149 -1.16 -5.27 -42.05
N ARG A 150 -1.28 -5.83 -40.84
CA ARG A 150 -2.59 -6.24 -40.31
C ARG A 150 -3.46 -5.01 -40.09
N LEU A 151 -4.59 -4.92 -40.81
CA LEU A 151 -5.64 -3.94 -40.51
C LEU A 151 -5.95 -4.04 -39.01
N PRO A 152 -5.81 -2.94 -38.24
CA PRO A 152 -6.10 -2.95 -36.83
C PRO A 152 -7.55 -3.39 -36.60
N PRO A 153 -7.83 -4.35 -35.71
CA PRO A 153 -9.19 -4.56 -35.25
C PRO A 153 -9.69 -3.25 -34.62
N HIS A 154 -10.79 -2.72 -35.14
CA HIS A 154 -11.47 -1.59 -34.52
C HIS A 154 -12.18 -2.07 -33.25
N TRP A 155 -11.64 -1.71 -32.09
CA TRP A 155 -12.22 -2.09 -30.79
C TRP A 155 -13.37 -1.17 -30.34
N GLU A 156 -13.63 -0.09 -31.06
CA GLU A 156 -14.78 0.79 -30.85
C GLU A 156 -16.08 0.02 -31.08
N GLY A 157 -17.04 0.12 -30.16
CA GLY A 157 -18.31 -0.62 -30.26
C GLY A 157 -18.20 -2.12 -29.94
N SER A 158 -17.01 -2.64 -29.62
CA SER A 158 -16.76 -4.06 -29.30
C SER A 158 -17.59 -4.61 -28.14
N ALA A 159 -18.06 -3.74 -27.24
CA ALA A 159 -19.01 -4.09 -26.19
C ALA A 159 -20.32 -4.68 -26.73
N TRP A 160 -20.72 -4.32 -27.95
CA TRP A 160 -21.98 -4.77 -28.57
C TRP A 160 -21.76 -5.87 -29.61
N THR A 161 -20.72 -5.74 -30.44
CA THR A 161 -20.44 -6.71 -31.50
C THR A 161 -19.81 -7.99 -30.97
N GLY A 162 -19.34 -7.97 -29.73
CA GLY A 162 -18.49 -9.01 -29.16
C GLY A 162 -17.25 -9.24 -30.03
N ALA A 163 -16.52 -10.30 -29.72
CA ALA A 163 -15.32 -10.65 -30.45
C ALA A 163 -15.56 -11.93 -31.27
N HIS A 164 -16.55 -11.87 -32.17
CA HIS A 164 -16.87 -12.93 -33.14
C HIS A 164 -15.70 -13.27 -34.07
N GLN A 165 -14.68 -12.40 -34.13
CA GLN A 165 -13.44 -12.57 -34.87
C GLN A 165 -12.36 -13.34 -34.09
N LEU A 166 -12.57 -13.65 -32.79
CA LEU A 166 -11.58 -14.37 -31.98
C LEU A 166 -11.50 -15.84 -32.37
N LEU A 167 -10.26 -16.29 -32.53
CA LEU A 167 -9.93 -17.70 -32.69
C LEU A 167 -10.34 -18.47 -31.44
N HIS A 168 -10.77 -19.71 -31.63
CA HIS A 168 -11.31 -20.53 -30.54
C HIS A 168 -10.31 -20.73 -29.39
N HIS A 169 -9.02 -20.91 -29.71
CA HIS A 169 -7.97 -21.13 -28.70
C HIS A 169 -7.66 -19.87 -27.88
N ASP A 170 -7.91 -18.67 -28.38
CA ASP A 170 -7.66 -17.41 -27.66
C ASP A 170 -8.77 -17.04 -26.69
N ARG A 171 -9.95 -17.64 -26.82
CA ARG A 171 -11.17 -17.21 -26.10
C ARG A 171 -11.02 -17.23 -24.58
N LEU A 172 -10.26 -18.18 -24.02
CA LEU A 172 -10.03 -18.25 -22.57
C LEU A 172 -9.15 -17.09 -22.08
N ARG A 173 -8.03 -16.80 -22.77
CA ARG A 173 -7.16 -15.66 -22.47
C ARG A 173 -7.93 -14.35 -22.56
N TYR A 174 -8.73 -14.17 -23.62
CA TYR A 174 -9.58 -12.97 -23.77
C TYR A 174 -10.69 -12.90 -22.71
N ALA A 175 -11.29 -14.03 -22.32
CA ALA A 175 -12.30 -14.08 -21.25
C ALA A 175 -11.73 -13.68 -19.88
N LEU A 176 -10.42 -13.84 -19.67
CA LEU A 176 -9.77 -13.54 -18.39
C LEU A 176 -9.12 -12.14 -18.37
N LEU A 177 -8.49 -11.69 -19.47
CA LEU A 177 -7.73 -10.44 -19.53
C LEU A 177 -8.54 -9.27 -20.09
N THR A 178 -9.44 -9.54 -21.04
CA THR A 178 -10.28 -8.54 -21.69
C THR A 178 -11.74 -9.02 -21.74
N PRO A 179 -12.34 -9.36 -20.58
CA PRO A 179 -13.63 -10.05 -20.54
C PRO A 179 -14.77 -9.26 -21.19
N ARG A 180 -14.61 -7.93 -21.34
CA ARG A 180 -15.54 -7.08 -22.10
C ARG A 180 -15.79 -7.59 -23.53
N LEU A 181 -14.77 -8.18 -24.15
CA LEU A 181 -14.83 -8.67 -25.53
C LEU A 181 -15.56 -10.00 -25.66
N VAL A 182 -15.65 -10.77 -24.57
CA VAL A 182 -16.23 -12.12 -24.56
C VAL A 182 -17.60 -12.12 -23.89
N ALA A 183 -17.79 -11.42 -22.77
CA ALA A 183 -19.06 -11.37 -22.06
C ALA A 183 -20.13 -10.62 -22.90
N PRO A 184 -21.26 -11.26 -23.26
CA PRO A 184 -22.30 -10.60 -24.07
C PRO A 184 -22.89 -9.40 -23.35
N HIS A 185 -23.13 -8.30 -24.07
CA HIS A 185 -23.72 -7.09 -23.48
C HIS A 185 -25.04 -7.40 -22.75
N PRO A 186 -25.30 -6.81 -21.55
CA PRO A 186 -26.54 -7.08 -20.79
C PRO A 186 -27.85 -6.82 -21.54
N ASN A 187 -27.84 -5.90 -22.51
CA ASN A 187 -29.01 -5.56 -23.33
C ASN A 187 -29.13 -6.37 -24.63
N LEU A 188 -28.23 -7.33 -24.89
CA LEU A 188 -28.41 -8.28 -25.99
C LEU A 188 -29.39 -9.38 -25.57
N HIS A 189 -30.20 -9.86 -26.52
CA HIS A 189 -31.07 -10.99 -26.27
C HIS A 189 -30.28 -12.30 -26.28
N THR A 190 -29.73 -12.66 -25.12
CA THR A 190 -28.97 -13.90 -24.91
C THR A 190 -29.81 -14.89 -24.12
N ILE A 191 -29.95 -16.10 -24.65
CA ILE A 191 -30.75 -17.19 -24.05
C ILE A 191 -29.85 -18.14 -23.23
N GLU A 192 -28.64 -18.40 -23.71
CA GLU A 192 -27.65 -19.29 -23.09
C GLU A 192 -26.25 -18.74 -23.37
N LEU A 193 -25.34 -18.88 -22.40
CA LEU A 193 -23.92 -18.53 -22.53
C LEU A 193 -23.09 -19.78 -22.81
N THR A 194 -22.08 -19.64 -23.65
CA THR A 194 -20.98 -20.60 -23.76
C THR A 194 -20.07 -20.55 -22.53
N ALA A 195 -19.24 -21.58 -22.31
CA ALA A 195 -18.34 -21.62 -21.16
C ALA A 195 -17.39 -20.40 -21.06
N PRO A 196 -16.71 -19.95 -22.15
CA PRO A 196 -15.89 -18.74 -22.10
C PRO A 196 -16.68 -17.46 -21.79
N GLU A 197 -17.92 -17.36 -22.27
CA GLU A 197 -18.81 -16.22 -21.95
C GLU A 197 -19.24 -16.24 -20.49
N GLY A 198 -19.54 -17.42 -19.94
CA GLY A 198 -19.80 -17.62 -18.51
C GLY A 198 -18.60 -17.23 -17.64
N ILE A 199 -17.39 -17.66 -18.02
CA ILE A 199 -16.13 -17.27 -17.35
C ILE A 199 -15.92 -15.75 -17.42
N ALA A 200 -16.11 -15.13 -18.59
CA ALA A 200 -15.96 -13.69 -18.74
C ALA A 200 -16.98 -12.90 -17.91
N CYS A 201 -18.24 -13.36 -17.85
CA CYS A 201 -19.26 -12.80 -16.96
C CYS A 201 -18.87 -12.94 -15.48
N LEU A 202 -18.24 -14.06 -15.10
CA LEU A 202 -17.80 -14.32 -13.74
C LEU A 202 -16.60 -13.43 -13.35
N ILE A 203 -15.61 -13.25 -14.23
CA ILE A 203 -14.51 -12.28 -14.04
C ILE A 203 -15.05 -10.86 -13.94
N LYS A 204 -16.07 -10.49 -14.73
CA LYS A 204 -16.75 -9.19 -14.59
C LYS A 204 -17.70 -9.11 -13.40
N MET A 205 -17.75 -10.13 -12.56
CA MET A 205 -18.63 -10.20 -11.39
C MET A 205 -20.10 -9.92 -11.72
N ARG A 206 -20.56 -10.32 -12.91
CA ARG A 206 -21.97 -10.22 -13.34
C ARG A 206 -22.81 -11.33 -12.73
N ARG A 207 -22.79 -11.43 -11.41
CA ARG A 207 -23.47 -12.47 -10.61
C ARG A 207 -24.95 -12.58 -10.94
N ASP A 208 -25.55 -11.45 -11.28
CA ASP A 208 -26.95 -11.30 -11.65
C ASP A 208 -27.33 -12.09 -12.91
N ASP A 209 -26.40 -12.24 -13.85
CA ASP A 209 -26.62 -12.98 -15.10
C ASP A 209 -26.29 -14.48 -14.95
N LEU A 210 -25.61 -14.85 -13.86
CA LEU A 210 -25.11 -16.21 -13.58
C LEU A 210 -25.95 -16.97 -12.54
N SER A 211 -26.97 -16.32 -11.97
CA SER A 211 -27.82 -16.89 -10.94
C SER A 211 -29.28 -16.87 -11.38
N GLU A 212 -30.03 -17.92 -11.01
CA GLU A 212 -31.46 -17.98 -11.26
C GLU A 212 -32.19 -16.95 -10.40
N ARG A 213 -33.15 -16.24 -11.00
CA ARG A 213 -33.95 -15.20 -10.33
C ARG A 213 -35.44 -15.37 -10.65
N PRO A 214 -36.33 -14.90 -9.77
CA PRO A 214 -37.77 -14.86 -10.07
C PRO A 214 -38.02 -14.13 -11.41
N GLY A 215 -38.50 -14.87 -12.41
CA GLY A 215 -38.81 -14.34 -13.74
C GLY A 215 -37.63 -14.23 -14.72
N ARG A 216 -36.42 -14.66 -14.37
CA ARG A 216 -35.26 -14.70 -15.29
C ARG A 216 -34.43 -15.97 -15.04
N PRO A 217 -34.41 -16.94 -15.98
CA PRO A 217 -33.60 -18.14 -15.83
C PRO A 217 -32.11 -17.79 -15.86
N SER A 218 -31.29 -18.64 -15.24
CA SER A 218 -29.82 -18.55 -15.35
C SER A 218 -29.40 -18.73 -16.81
N LEU A 219 -28.42 -17.94 -17.26
CA LEU A 219 -27.88 -18.08 -18.61
C LEU A 219 -26.80 -19.18 -18.71
N VAL A 220 -26.41 -19.77 -17.58
CA VAL A 220 -25.41 -20.84 -17.49
C VAL A 220 -26.02 -22.08 -16.81
N PRO A 221 -25.46 -23.29 -17.05
CA PRO A 221 -25.84 -24.48 -16.31
C PRO A 221 -25.57 -24.32 -14.81
N THR A 222 -26.18 -25.17 -13.97
CA THR A 222 -25.91 -25.17 -12.52
C THR A 222 -24.44 -25.48 -12.24
N VAL A 223 -23.91 -24.95 -11.14
CA VAL A 223 -22.50 -25.16 -10.75
C VAL A 223 -22.18 -26.65 -10.59
N ASP A 224 -23.09 -27.44 -10.04
CA ASP A 224 -22.93 -28.90 -9.90
C ASP A 224 -22.87 -29.63 -11.25
N HIS A 225 -23.66 -29.19 -12.22
CA HIS A 225 -23.60 -29.72 -13.58
C HIS A 225 -22.29 -29.33 -14.28
N CYS A 226 -21.84 -28.09 -14.09
CA CYS A 226 -20.57 -27.61 -14.62
C CYS A 226 -19.38 -28.42 -14.08
N ARG A 227 -19.40 -28.74 -12.78
CA ARG A 227 -18.34 -29.49 -12.09
C ARG A 227 -18.13 -30.90 -12.63
N THR A 228 -19.18 -31.52 -13.18
CA THR A 228 -19.16 -32.88 -13.76
C THR A 228 -19.29 -32.88 -15.29
N SER A 229 -19.23 -31.70 -15.92
CA SER A 229 -19.41 -31.54 -17.36
C SER A 229 -18.30 -32.26 -18.15
N PRO A 230 -18.60 -32.91 -19.29
CA PRO A 230 -17.56 -33.39 -20.20
C PRO A 230 -16.78 -32.25 -20.87
N ASN A 231 -17.29 -31.01 -20.82
CA ASN A 231 -16.57 -29.84 -21.30
C ASN A 231 -15.67 -29.29 -20.18
N TRP A 232 -14.36 -29.37 -20.39
CA TRP A 232 -13.35 -28.89 -19.44
C TRP A 232 -13.53 -27.42 -19.06
N GLN A 233 -13.97 -26.57 -20.00
CA GLN A 233 -14.16 -25.13 -19.74
C GLN A 233 -15.32 -24.87 -18.75
N TRP A 234 -16.34 -25.73 -18.72
CA TRP A 234 -17.38 -25.67 -17.69
C TRP A 234 -16.86 -26.13 -16.32
N GLN A 235 -15.95 -27.10 -16.28
CA GLN A 235 -15.28 -27.46 -15.01
C GLN A 235 -14.44 -26.29 -14.50
N LEU A 236 -13.72 -25.59 -15.37
CA LEU A 236 -12.98 -24.37 -15.03
C LEU A 236 -13.90 -23.26 -14.50
N TYR A 237 -15.06 -23.05 -15.14
CA TYR A 237 -16.08 -22.12 -14.64
C TYR A 237 -16.55 -22.48 -13.23
N ALA A 238 -16.82 -23.75 -12.95
CA ALA A 238 -17.24 -24.20 -11.62
C ALA A 238 -16.15 -23.98 -10.55
N ALA A 239 -14.89 -24.29 -10.87
CA ALA A 239 -13.77 -24.06 -9.97
C ALA A 239 -13.54 -22.57 -9.69
N LEU A 240 -13.62 -21.72 -10.72
CA LEU A 240 -13.54 -20.26 -10.57
C LEU A 240 -14.71 -19.71 -9.75
N HIS A 241 -15.92 -20.25 -9.95
CA HIS A 241 -17.10 -19.86 -9.19
C HIS A 241 -16.91 -20.15 -7.69
N ASP A 242 -16.35 -21.30 -7.34
CA ASP A 242 -16.04 -21.59 -5.94
C ASP A 242 -15.01 -20.60 -5.37
N ALA A 243 -13.98 -20.27 -6.15
CA ALA A 243 -12.92 -19.39 -5.70
C ALA A 243 -13.40 -17.95 -5.45
N VAL A 244 -14.29 -17.45 -6.31
CA VAL A 244 -14.64 -16.03 -6.33
C VAL A 244 -16.00 -15.73 -5.69
N ILE A 245 -16.94 -16.68 -5.67
CA ILE A 245 -18.29 -16.48 -5.16
C ILE A 245 -18.51 -17.16 -3.82
N THR A 246 -18.11 -18.42 -3.67
CA THR A 246 -18.34 -19.17 -2.41
C THR A 246 -17.23 -18.93 -1.40
N GLY A 247 -16.01 -18.62 -1.86
CA GLY A 247 -14.85 -18.37 -1.01
C GLY A 247 -14.40 -19.64 -0.28
N ALA A 248 -14.57 -20.81 -0.89
CA ALA A 248 -14.21 -22.08 -0.26
C ALA A 248 -12.69 -22.16 -0.01
N ASP A 249 -12.30 -22.61 1.20
CA ASP A 249 -10.90 -22.64 1.66
C ASP A 249 -9.93 -23.39 0.72
N ASN A 250 -10.43 -24.35 -0.06
CA ASN A 250 -9.65 -25.14 -1.02
C ASN A 250 -9.91 -24.79 -2.50
N ALA A 251 -10.55 -23.66 -2.80
CA ALA A 251 -11.02 -23.37 -4.16
C ALA A 251 -9.89 -23.24 -5.18
N VAL A 252 -8.71 -22.77 -4.76
CA VAL A 252 -7.50 -22.72 -5.61
C VAL A 252 -7.05 -24.11 -6.02
N HIS A 253 -7.11 -25.11 -5.13
CA HIS A 253 -6.82 -26.50 -5.49
C HIS A 253 -7.76 -27.03 -6.58
N GLY A 254 -9.03 -26.60 -6.56
CA GLY A 254 -9.98 -26.91 -7.63
C GLY A 254 -9.48 -26.45 -9.01
N VAL A 255 -9.02 -25.19 -9.11
CA VAL A 255 -8.44 -24.64 -10.35
C VAL A 255 -7.12 -25.35 -10.69
N SER A 256 -6.22 -25.51 -9.73
CA SER A 256 -4.91 -26.16 -9.94
C SER A 256 -5.04 -27.61 -10.42
N SER A 257 -6.05 -28.35 -9.96
CA SER A 257 -6.29 -29.74 -10.38
C SER A 257 -6.62 -29.87 -11.88
N LEU A 258 -7.21 -28.83 -12.47
CA LEU A 258 -7.58 -28.82 -13.89
C LEU A 258 -6.39 -28.64 -14.84
N ILE A 259 -5.24 -28.17 -14.33
CA ILE A 259 -4.00 -28.04 -15.12
C ILE A 259 -3.58 -29.40 -15.68
N ALA A 260 -3.69 -30.47 -14.87
CA ALA A 260 -3.27 -31.81 -15.26
C ALA A 260 -4.24 -32.49 -16.26
N THR A 261 -5.49 -32.03 -16.33
CA THR A 261 -6.53 -32.62 -17.19
C THR A 261 -6.81 -31.82 -18.46
N ALA A 262 -6.18 -30.65 -18.61
CA ALA A 262 -6.31 -29.79 -19.78
C ALA A 262 -5.74 -30.48 -21.03
N ALA A 263 -6.51 -30.48 -22.11
CA ALA A 263 -6.13 -31.15 -23.36
C ALA A 263 -5.20 -30.26 -24.21
N THR A 264 -5.42 -28.95 -24.19
CA THR A 264 -4.71 -27.98 -25.03
C THR A 264 -3.77 -27.07 -24.24
N GLY A 265 -2.77 -26.49 -24.91
CA GLY A 265 -1.85 -25.51 -24.31
C GLY A 265 -2.58 -24.26 -23.80
N ALA A 266 -3.64 -23.83 -24.50
CA ALA A 266 -4.47 -22.69 -24.10
C ALA A 266 -5.28 -22.97 -22.81
N GLU A 267 -5.84 -24.18 -22.65
CA GLU A 267 -6.53 -24.60 -21.42
C GLU A 267 -5.55 -24.69 -20.24
N ARG A 268 -4.38 -25.29 -20.45
CA ARG A 268 -3.30 -25.34 -19.44
C ARG A 268 -2.88 -23.94 -19.03
N ALA A 269 -2.61 -23.05 -19.99
CA ALA A 269 -2.21 -21.68 -19.73
C ALA A 269 -3.28 -20.93 -18.92
N ALA A 270 -4.56 -21.04 -19.29
CA ALA A 270 -5.65 -20.39 -18.57
C ALA A 270 -5.81 -20.88 -17.13
N ALA A 271 -5.78 -22.20 -16.90
CA ALA A 271 -5.86 -22.76 -15.55
C ALA A 271 -4.65 -22.36 -14.68
N THR A 272 -3.43 -22.43 -15.24
CA THR A 272 -2.20 -22.07 -14.51
C THR A 272 -2.16 -20.58 -14.19
N ALA A 273 -2.49 -19.69 -15.14
CA ALA A 273 -2.51 -18.25 -14.91
C ALA A 273 -3.58 -17.84 -13.89
N LEU A 274 -4.75 -18.48 -13.91
CA LEU A 274 -5.79 -18.25 -12.91
C LEU A 274 -5.37 -18.77 -11.53
N ALA A 275 -4.79 -19.98 -11.46
CA ALA A 275 -4.27 -20.52 -10.21
C ALA A 275 -3.19 -19.61 -9.61
N ALA A 276 -2.24 -19.14 -10.42
CA ALA A 276 -1.20 -18.20 -10.00
C ALA A 276 -1.80 -16.89 -9.47
N ALA A 277 -2.78 -16.31 -10.16
CA ALA A 277 -3.45 -15.10 -9.70
C ALA A 277 -4.11 -15.28 -8.32
N LEU A 278 -4.81 -16.39 -8.11
CA LEU A 278 -5.48 -16.69 -6.84
C LEU A 278 -4.50 -17.07 -5.73
N LEU A 279 -3.42 -17.78 -6.04
CA LEU A 279 -2.36 -18.10 -5.08
C LEU A 279 -1.67 -16.85 -4.55
N ILE A 280 -1.49 -15.82 -5.37
CA ILE A 280 -1.00 -14.50 -4.89
C ILE A 280 -2.00 -13.87 -3.92
N GLU A 281 -3.31 -13.94 -4.18
CA GLU A 281 -4.32 -13.46 -3.22
C GLU A 281 -4.30 -14.26 -1.90
N GLN A 282 -3.89 -15.53 -1.94
CA GLN A 282 -3.67 -16.38 -0.77
C GLN A 282 -2.28 -16.23 -0.14
N ARG A 283 -1.42 -15.33 -0.66
CA ARG A 283 -0.04 -15.07 -0.20
C ARG A 283 0.88 -16.28 -0.35
N ASN A 284 0.69 -17.08 -1.40
CA ASN A 284 1.50 -18.27 -1.70
C ASN A 284 2.14 -18.20 -3.10
N PRO A 285 3.08 -17.25 -3.34
CA PRO A 285 3.76 -17.13 -4.63
C PRO A 285 4.65 -18.35 -4.95
N THR A 286 5.10 -19.10 -3.95
CA THR A 286 5.97 -20.28 -4.16
C THR A 286 5.24 -21.41 -4.87
N GLU A 287 4.03 -21.75 -4.43
CA GLU A 287 3.21 -22.75 -5.14
C GLU A 287 2.85 -22.29 -6.55
N ALA A 288 2.66 -20.98 -6.74
CA ALA A 288 2.43 -20.40 -8.07
C ALA A 288 3.66 -20.58 -8.98
N LEU A 289 4.87 -20.30 -8.49
CA LEU A 289 6.12 -20.52 -9.22
C LEU A 289 6.28 -21.98 -9.67
N ASP A 290 5.97 -22.93 -8.79
CA ASP A 290 6.08 -24.37 -9.09
C ASP A 290 5.05 -24.81 -10.15
N ALA A 291 3.84 -24.26 -10.12
CA ALA A 291 2.85 -24.50 -11.17
C ALA A 291 3.30 -23.89 -12.51
N LEU A 292 3.77 -22.65 -12.50
CA LEU A 292 4.21 -21.92 -13.70
C LEU A 292 5.41 -22.60 -14.38
N ARG A 293 6.46 -22.95 -13.62
CA ARG A 293 7.64 -23.65 -14.14
C ARG A 293 7.27 -24.99 -14.77
N ARG A 294 6.38 -25.76 -14.14
CA ARG A 294 5.88 -27.03 -14.70
C ARG A 294 5.10 -26.83 -16.00
N THR A 295 4.22 -25.84 -16.06
CA THR A 295 3.44 -25.57 -17.29
C THR A 295 4.32 -25.05 -18.42
N LEU A 296 5.25 -24.13 -18.15
CA LEU A 296 6.21 -23.62 -19.14
C LEU A 296 7.07 -24.74 -19.75
N ALA A 297 7.42 -25.77 -18.96
CA ALA A 297 8.20 -26.91 -19.43
C ALA A 297 7.49 -27.81 -20.47
N TYR A 298 6.16 -27.70 -20.64
CA TYR A 298 5.46 -28.40 -21.73
C TYR A 298 5.74 -27.79 -23.10
N ASP A 299 6.12 -26.50 -23.16
CA ASP A 299 6.44 -25.75 -24.37
C ASP A 299 5.40 -25.85 -25.51
N ASP A 300 4.11 -25.92 -25.15
CA ASP A 300 2.99 -26.08 -26.09
C ASP A 300 2.02 -24.90 -26.11
N ALA A 301 2.34 -23.84 -25.38
CA ALA A 301 1.61 -22.59 -25.35
C ALA A 301 1.91 -21.74 -26.59
N SER A 302 0.88 -21.06 -27.11
CA SER A 302 1.03 -20.04 -28.16
C SER A 302 1.98 -18.91 -27.70
N PRO A 303 2.52 -18.07 -28.59
CA PRO A 303 3.47 -17.02 -28.18
C PRO A 303 2.90 -16.07 -27.12
N VAL A 304 1.62 -15.68 -27.26
CA VAL A 304 0.97 -14.79 -26.28
C VAL A 304 0.64 -15.52 -24.98
N ASP A 305 0.22 -16.79 -25.03
CA ASP A 305 -0.04 -17.57 -23.81
C ASP A 305 1.26 -17.94 -23.07
N HIS A 306 2.36 -18.15 -23.78
CA HIS A 306 3.68 -18.34 -23.19
C HIS A 306 4.11 -17.07 -22.45
N ALA A 307 4.07 -15.92 -23.12
CA ALA A 307 4.35 -14.63 -22.49
C ALA A 307 3.40 -14.31 -21.33
N TRP A 308 2.16 -14.79 -21.38
CA TRP A 308 1.22 -14.67 -20.26
C TRP A 308 1.69 -15.45 -19.03
N LEU A 309 2.12 -16.70 -19.21
CA LEU A 309 2.71 -17.51 -18.14
C LEU A 309 4.04 -16.92 -17.65
N THR A 310 4.89 -16.44 -18.56
CA THR A 310 6.16 -15.77 -18.23
C THR A 310 5.92 -14.48 -17.44
N MET A 311 4.86 -13.73 -17.72
CA MET A 311 4.53 -12.55 -16.92
C MET A 311 4.09 -12.91 -15.49
N HIS A 312 3.32 -13.98 -15.31
CA HIS A 312 3.01 -14.50 -13.97
C HIS A 312 4.27 -15.01 -13.25
N LEU A 313 5.19 -15.66 -13.97
CA LEU A 313 6.48 -16.08 -13.45
C LEU A 313 7.27 -14.86 -12.95
N ALA A 314 7.40 -13.82 -13.78
CA ALA A 314 8.06 -12.56 -13.45
C ALA A 314 7.45 -11.91 -12.18
N ARG A 315 6.12 -11.85 -12.10
CA ARG A 315 5.40 -11.34 -10.91
C ARG A 315 5.75 -12.13 -9.65
N CYS A 316 5.75 -13.46 -9.70
CA CYS A 316 6.03 -14.29 -8.52
C CYS A 316 7.52 -14.28 -8.13
N LEU A 317 8.44 -14.23 -9.11
CA LEU A 317 9.87 -14.05 -8.88
C LEU A 317 10.13 -12.70 -8.17
N ALA A 318 9.51 -11.63 -8.68
CA ALA A 318 9.62 -10.31 -8.06
C ALA A 318 9.07 -10.31 -6.63
N ASP A 319 7.94 -10.95 -6.36
CA ASP A 319 7.34 -10.95 -5.02
C ASP A 319 8.13 -11.81 -4.01
N THR A 320 8.86 -12.83 -4.50
CA THR A 320 9.73 -13.71 -3.70
C THR A 320 11.17 -13.21 -3.57
N GLY A 321 11.52 -12.05 -4.13
CA GLY A 321 12.86 -11.45 -4.01
C GLY A 321 13.87 -11.84 -5.10
N GLN A 322 13.50 -12.65 -6.08
CA GLN A 322 14.33 -13.02 -7.24
C GLN A 322 14.26 -11.93 -8.32
N LEU A 323 14.84 -10.75 -8.03
CA LEU A 323 14.61 -9.53 -8.82
C LEU A 323 15.22 -9.57 -10.22
N ASP A 324 16.40 -10.16 -10.39
CA ASP A 324 17.07 -10.20 -11.70
C ASP A 324 16.33 -11.11 -12.68
N ASP A 325 15.97 -12.33 -12.26
CA ASP A 325 15.18 -13.26 -13.06
C ASP A 325 13.79 -12.69 -13.40
N ALA A 326 13.20 -11.92 -12.46
CA ALA A 326 11.94 -11.22 -12.69
C ALA A 326 12.07 -10.15 -13.79
N ARG A 327 13.16 -9.38 -13.79
CA ARG A 327 13.44 -8.37 -14.83
C ARG A 327 13.65 -9.03 -16.19
N GLU A 328 14.44 -10.10 -16.26
CA GLU A 328 14.67 -10.84 -17.51
C GLU A 328 13.35 -11.34 -18.11
N SER A 329 12.53 -11.99 -17.28
CA SER A 329 11.21 -12.49 -17.68
C SER A 329 10.27 -11.35 -18.14
N ALA A 330 10.29 -10.19 -17.47
CA ALA A 330 9.45 -9.05 -17.84
C ALA A 330 9.90 -8.37 -19.15
N VAL A 331 11.20 -8.38 -19.45
CA VAL A 331 11.78 -7.89 -20.71
C VAL A 331 11.35 -8.79 -21.87
N GLU A 332 11.37 -10.10 -21.70
CA GLU A 332 10.91 -11.06 -22.73
C GLU A 332 9.46 -10.75 -23.17
N VAL A 333 8.58 -10.49 -22.20
CA VAL A 333 7.17 -10.17 -22.46
C VAL A 333 6.99 -8.85 -23.24
N GLN A 334 7.94 -7.90 -23.18
CA GLN A 334 7.85 -6.64 -23.93
C GLN A 334 7.85 -6.85 -25.45
N ALA A 335 8.45 -7.94 -25.95
CA ALA A 335 8.50 -8.25 -27.38
C ALA A 335 7.09 -8.36 -28.02
N LEU A 336 6.06 -8.64 -27.22
CA LEU A 336 4.66 -8.67 -27.67
C LEU A 336 4.20 -7.36 -28.30
N ARG A 337 4.73 -6.20 -27.88
CA ARG A 337 4.35 -4.89 -28.45
C ARG A 337 4.66 -4.80 -29.94
N HIS A 338 5.70 -5.49 -30.39
CA HIS A 338 6.14 -5.47 -31.78
C HIS A 338 5.58 -6.64 -32.58
N THR A 339 5.47 -7.82 -31.96
CA THR A 339 5.03 -9.04 -32.63
C THR A 339 3.50 -9.19 -32.71
N HIS A 340 2.77 -8.66 -31.72
CA HIS A 340 1.32 -8.81 -31.55
C HIS A 340 0.63 -7.47 -31.20
N SER A 341 1.02 -6.39 -31.87
CA SER A 341 0.57 -5.01 -31.62
C SER A 341 -0.95 -4.79 -31.70
N GLN A 342 -1.68 -5.71 -32.34
CA GLN A 342 -3.13 -5.65 -32.53
C GLN A 342 -3.93 -6.48 -31.50
N ASP A 343 -3.26 -7.29 -30.69
CA ASP A 343 -3.92 -8.09 -29.65
C ASP A 343 -3.98 -7.28 -28.34
N PRO A 344 -5.18 -6.91 -27.85
CA PRO A 344 -5.33 -6.07 -26.67
C PRO A 344 -4.86 -6.77 -25.38
N THR A 345 -4.88 -8.10 -25.33
CA THR A 345 -4.35 -8.84 -24.18
C THR A 345 -2.82 -8.95 -24.26
N ALA A 346 -2.22 -9.04 -25.45
CA ALA A 346 -0.77 -9.03 -25.61
C ALA A 346 -0.19 -7.67 -25.18
N LEU A 347 -0.86 -6.58 -25.55
CA LEU A 347 -0.52 -5.23 -25.06
C LEU A 347 -0.75 -5.09 -23.54
N ALA A 348 -1.77 -5.74 -22.97
CA ALA A 348 -1.98 -5.75 -21.52
C ALA A 348 -0.80 -6.41 -20.79
N LEU A 349 -0.32 -7.55 -21.28
CA LEU A 349 0.82 -8.29 -20.72
C LEU A 349 2.12 -7.49 -20.84
N ALA A 350 2.37 -6.89 -22.00
CA ALA A 350 3.50 -5.99 -22.16
C ALA A 350 3.36 -4.76 -21.22
N GLY A 351 2.15 -4.22 -21.04
CA GLY A 351 1.86 -3.16 -20.08
C GLY A 351 2.25 -3.56 -18.64
N ALA A 352 1.85 -4.75 -18.22
CA ALA A 352 2.20 -5.33 -16.93
C ALA A 352 3.71 -5.48 -16.77
N GLY A 353 4.42 -5.97 -17.80
CA GLY A 353 5.88 -6.08 -17.79
C GLY A 353 6.58 -4.72 -17.65
N THR A 354 6.08 -3.67 -18.32
CA THR A 354 6.64 -2.31 -18.16
C THR A 354 6.41 -1.79 -16.75
N ASN A 355 5.25 -2.09 -16.17
CA ASN A 355 4.91 -1.70 -14.81
C ASN A 355 5.85 -2.37 -13.80
N LEU A 356 6.06 -3.68 -13.92
CA LEU A 356 6.97 -4.43 -13.07
C LEU A 356 8.41 -3.92 -13.20
N MET A 357 8.91 -3.71 -14.42
CA MET A 357 10.25 -3.17 -14.64
C MET A 357 10.44 -1.80 -13.99
N PHE A 358 9.44 -0.92 -14.10
CA PHE A 358 9.46 0.38 -13.46
C PHE A 358 9.54 0.28 -11.93
N GLU A 359 8.74 -0.61 -11.32
CA GLU A 359 8.77 -0.85 -9.86
C GLU A 359 10.10 -1.45 -9.37
N LEU A 360 10.74 -2.28 -10.20
CA LEU A 360 12.02 -2.91 -9.88
C LEU A 360 13.24 -2.04 -10.20
N THR A 361 13.06 -0.89 -10.86
CA THR A 361 14.15 0.03 -11.21
C THR A 361 14.33 1.09 -10.13
N ASP A 362 15.59 1.39 -9.78
CA ASP A 362 15.91 2.46 -8.84
C ASP A 362 15.31 3.79 -9.30
N TRP A 363 14.77 4.56 -8.36
CA TRP A 363 14.08 5.83 -8.63
C TRP A 363 14.87 6.78 -9.55
N SER A 364 16.20 6.83 -9.40
CA SER A 364 17.09 7.68 -10.22
C SER A 364 17.13 7.32 -11.71
N ASN A 365 16.76 6.09 -12.06
CA ASN A 365 16.82 5.53 -13.42
C ASN A 365 15.43 5.26 -14.02
N GLN A 366 14.36 5.68 -13.34
CA GLN A 366 12.99 5.43 -13.78
C GLN A 366 12.58 6.37 -14.94
N ASN A 367 12.19 5.79 -16.08
CA ASN A 367 11.62 6.54 -17.20
C ASN A 367 10.08 6.60 -17.10
N VAL A 368 9.57 7.63 -16.44
CA VAL A 368 8.12 7.82 -16.23
C VAL A 368 7.36 7.97 -17.55
N GLY A 369 7.92 8.70 -18.53
CA GLY A 369 7.25 8.95 -19.82
C GLY A 369 7.04 7.68 -20.64
N GLU A 370 8.07 6.84 -20.69
CA GLU A 370 7.97 5.52 -21.33
C GLU A 370 7.00 4.60 -20.58
N ALA A 371 7.09 4.56 -19.25
CA ALA A 371 6.19 3.74 -18.44
C ALA A 371 4.71 4.13 -18.64
N ILE A 372 4.38 5.42 -18.67
CA ILE A 372 3.01 5.89 -18.91
C ILE A 372 2.54 5.52 -20.32
N THR A 373 3.35 5.81 -21.34
CA THR A 373 3.01 5.52 -22.75
C THR A 373 2.73 4.03 -22.96
N ASN A 374 3.57 3.19 -22.37
CA ASN A 374 3.48 1.74 -22.53
C ASN A 374 2.34 1.11 -21.73
N ARG A 375 1.85 1.76 -20.66
CA ARG A 375 0.68 1.32 -19.88
C ARG A 375 -0.65 1.73 -20.52
N ASP A 376 -0.61 2.65 -21.48
CA ASP A 376 -1.78 3.16 -22.19
C ASP A 376 -2.29 2.14 -23.21
N THR A 377 -3.14 1.21 -22.75
CA THR A 377 -3.65 0.09 -23.55
C THR A 377 -5.16 -0.07 -23.41
N HIS A 378 -5.84 -0.57 -24.44
CA HIS A 378 -7.30 -0.80 -24.38
C HIS A 378 -7.74 -1.60 -23.14
N ALA A 379 -7.00 -2.65 -22.77
CA ALA A 379 -7.29 -3.45 -21.60
C ALA A 379 -7.21 -2.63 -20.29
N SER A 380 -6.21 -1.75 -20.16
CA SER A 380 -6.08 -0.83 -19.02
C SER A 380 -7.26 0.13 -18.92
N TRP A 381 -7.72 0.70 -20.03
CA TRP A 381 -8.91 1.57 -20.07
C TRP A 381 -10.18 0.83 -19.69
N TRP A 382 -10.40 -0.37 -20.22
CA TRP A 382 -11.59 -1.17 -19.90
C TRP A 382 -11.62 -1.60 -18.43
N ARG A 383 -10.47 -1.98 -17.87
CA ARG A 383 -10.35 -2.27 -16.43
C ARG A 383 -10.62 -1.02 -15.58
N THR A 384 -10.08 0.13 -16.00
CA THR A 384 -10.30 1.41 -15.31
C THR A 384 -11.77 1.81 -15.35
N GLN A 385 -12.50 1.48 -16.41
CA GLN A 385 -13.96 1.68 -16.48
C GLN A 385 -14.71 0.89 -15.41
N ASP A 386 -14.34 -0.37 -15.15
CA ASP A 386 -14.95 -1.17 -14.07
C ASP A 386 -14.65 -0.54 -12.71
N MET A 387 -13.39 -0.14 -12.45
CA MET A 387 -13.03 0.54 -11.20
C MET A 387 -13.79 1.87 -11.01
N ALA A 388 -13.85 2.70 -12.05
CA ALA A 388 -14.58 3.97 -12.04
C ALA A 388 -16.08 3.75 -11.76
N SER A 389 -16.69 2.72 -12.36
CA SER A 389 -18.08 2.35 -12.08
C SER A 389 -18.27 1.96 -10.62
N GLY A 390 -17.37 1.16 -10.05
CA GLY A 390 -17.43 0.77 -8.64
C GLY A 390 -17.32 1.96 -7.67
N LEU A 391 -16.45 2.92 -7.97
CA LEU A 391 -16.31 4.16 -7.19
C LEU A 391 -17.52 5.09 -7.37
N GLN A 392 -18.07 5.19 -8.58
CA GLN A 392 -19.30 5.95 -8.83
C GLN A 392 -20.47 5.37 -8.02
N TYR A 393 -20.70 4.05 -8.08
CA TYR A 393 -21.75 3.43 -7.27
C TYR A 393 -21.52 3.60 -5.77
N THR A 394 -20.27 3.64 -5.32
CA THR A 394 -19.95 3.96 -3.92
C THR A 394 -20.38 5.38 -3.55
N ALA A 395 -20.09 6.37 -4.41
CA ALA A 395 -20.51 7.75 -4.21
C ALA A 395 -22.04 7.89 -4.23
N ASP A 396 -22.72 7.23 -5.16
CA ASP A 396 -24.19 7.20 -5.26
C ASP A 396 -24.83 6.60 -4.00
N GLU A 397 -24.28 5.49 -3.49
CA GLU A 397 -24.73 4.89 -2.23
C GLU A 397 -24.51 5.79 -1.02
N ALA A 398 -23.34 6.43 -0.93
CA ALA A 398 -23.03 7.37 0.14
C ALA A 398 -23.99 8.57 0.11
N PHE A 399 -24.23 9.14 -1.07
CA PHE A 399 -25.19 10.23 -1.26
C PHE A 399 -26.62 9.81 -0.92
N THR A 400 -27.04 8.62 -1.33
CA THR A 400 -28.37 8.08 -1.01
C THR A 400 -28.52 7.89 0.49
N ARG A 401 -27.49 7.39 1.18
CA ARG A 401 -27.49 7.24 2.65
C ARG A 401 -27.54 8.59 3.36
N TRP A 402 -26.78 9.58 2.86
CA TRP A 402 -26.80 10.95 3.38
C TRP A 402 -28.16 11.63 3.19
N GLY A 403 -28.82 11.45 2.03
CA GLY A 403 -30.12 12.02 1.71
C GLY A 403 -31.33 11.23 2.25
N ALA A 404 -31.10 10.06 2.85
CA ALA A 404 -32.17 9.20 3.35
C ALA A 404 -32.94 9.88 4.49
N ARG A 405 -34.27 10.03 4.33
CA ARG A 405 -35.14 10.51 5.41
C ARG A 405 -35.22 9.47 6.53
N ARG A 406 -35.39 9.94 7.78
CA ARG A 406 -35.51 9.08 8.97
C ARG A 406 -36.47 7.91 8.72
N GLY A 407 -35.99 6.68 8.91
CA GLY A 407 -36.77 5.45 8.76
C GLY A 407 -36.78 4.81 7.37
N ALA A 408 -36.15 5.42 6.35
CA ALA A 408 -36.00 4.79 5.05
C ALA A 408 -34.82 3.79 5.07
N VAL A 409 -35.10 2.51 4.84
CA VAL A 409 -34.05 1.50 4.63
C VAL A 409 -33.47 1.71 3.23
N THR A 410 -32.25 2.23 3.14
CA THR A 410 -31.50 2.27 1.89
C THR A 410 -31.03 0.87 1.52
N ARG A 411 -31.51 0.37 0.38
CA ARG A 411 -31.03 -0.90 -0.19
C ARG A 411 -29.56 -0.72 -0.59
N VAL A 412 -28.68 -1.52 0.00
CA VAL A 412 -27.27 -1.58 -0.41
C VAL A 412 -27.19 -2.41 -1.69
N SER A 413 -26.56 -1.87 -2.72
CA SER A 413 -26.33 -2.54 -3.98
C SER A 413 -25.07 -3.41 -3.88
N GLY A 414 -25.08 -4.59 -4.52
CA GLY A 414 -23.85 -5.38 -4.68
C GLY A 414 -22.89 -4.81 -5.73
N GLN A 415 -23.33 -3.80 -6.49
CA GLN A 415 -22.62 -3.26 -7.65
C GLN A 415 -21.25 -2.65 -7.33
N PRO A 416 -21.05 -1.84 -6.26
CA PRO A 416 -19.72 -1.32 -5.94
C PRO A 416 -18.68 -2.43 -5.76
N TRP A 417 -19.04 -3.46 -4.99
CA TRP A 417 -18.16 -4.59 -4.71
C TRP A 417 -17.87 -5.40 -5.97
N ASN A 418 -18.91 -5.72 -6.76
CA ASN A 418 -18.77 -6.48 -8.00
C ASN A 418 -17.81 -5.79 -8.98
N HIS A 419 -17.97 -4.49 -9.21
CA HIS A 419 -17.12 -3.75 -10.15
C HIS A 419 -15.67 -3.62 -9.68
N LEU A 420 -15.44 -3.36 -8.39
CA LEU A 420 -14.08 -3.30 -7.83
C LEU A 420 -13.40 -4.68 -7.83
N ARG A 421 -14.14 -5.75 -7.51
CA ARG A 421 -13.63 -7.12 -7.59
C ARG A 421 -13.37 -7.55 -9.02
N ALA A 422 -14.20 -7.14 -9.98
CA ALA A 422 -13.93 -7.37 -11.40
C ALA A 422 -12.63 -6.72 -11.85
N ALA A 423 -12.39 -5.47 -11.46
CA ALA A 423 -11.14 -4.78 -11.77
C ALA A 423 -9.92 -5.50 -11.18
N SER A 424 -10.02 -6.00 -9.93
CA SER A 424 -8.93 -6.76 -9.29
C SER A 424 -8.68 -8.11 -9.96
N LEU A 425 -9.74 -8.84 -10.32
CA LEU A 425 -9.61 -10.13 -11.03
C LEU A 425 -8.96 -9.94 -12.39
N ILE A 426 -9.38 -8.94 -13.17
CA ILE A 426 -8.81 -8.64 -14.50
C ILE A 426 -7.32 -8.27 -14.39
N ALA A 427 -6.94 -7.43 -13.42
CA ALA A 427 -5.54 -7.12 -13.19
C ALA A 427 -4.74 -8.36 -12.72
N GLY A 428 -5.34 -9.14 -11.82
CA GLY A 428 -4.74 -10.34 -11.25
C GLY A 428 -4.45 -11.38 -12.32
N THR A 429 -5.40 -11.68 -13.20
CA THR A 429 -5.24 -12.63 -14.31
C THR A 429 -4.25 -12.11 -15.35
N ALA A 430 -4.13 -10.80 -15.57
CA ALA A 430 -3.13 -10.20 -16.45
C ALA A 430 -1.70 -10.13 -15.86
N ALA A 431 -1.50 -10.56 -14.60
CA ALA A 431 -0.26 -10.38 -13.85
C ALA A 431 0.20 -8.91 -13.71
N ASP A 432 -0.71 -7.95 -13.87
CA ASP A 432 -0.45 -6.52 -13.64
C ASP A 432 -0.47 -6.25 -12.13
N HIS A 433 0.70 -6.44 -11.51
CA HIS A 433 0.85 -6.48 -10.05
C HIS A 433 0.40 -5.17 -9.38
N ALA A 434 0.87 -4.01 -9.86
CA ALA A 434 0.48 -2.72 -9.28
C ALA A 434 -1.02 -2.44 -9.45
N ALA A 435 -1.59 -2.74 -10.63
CA ALA A 435 -3.01 -2.52 -10.84
C ALA A 435 -3.88 -3.45 -9.99
N TRP A 436 -3.43 -4.69 -9.78
CA TRP A 436 -4.10 -5.64 -8.88
C TRP A 436 -4.05 -5.11 -7.44
N ARG A 437 -2.87 -4.74 -6.93
CA ARG A 437 -2.73 -4.15 -5.59
C ARG A 437 -3.66 -2.95 -5.41
N HIS A 438 -3.65 -2.03 -6.37
CA HIS A 438 -4.48 -0.82 -6.32
C HIS A 438 -5.97 -1.14 -6.28
N SER A 439 -6.47 -1.93 -7.23
CA SER A 439 -7.91 -2.25 -7.32
C SER A 439 -8.40 -3.14 -6.18
N PHE A 440 -7.57 -4.09 -5.71
CA PHE A 440 -7.87 -4.93 -4.55
C PHE A 440 -7.90 -4.10 -3.24
N ALA A 441 -6.99 -3.14 -3.09
CA ALA A 441 -7.03 -2.20 -1.97
C ALA A 441 -8.27 -1.29 -2.00
N GLN A 442 -8.73 -0.82 -3.18
CA GLN A 442 -9.98 -0.07 -3.28
C GLN A 442 -11.20 -0.90 -2.87
N LEU A 443 -11.25 -2.17 -3.27
CA LEU A 443 -12.27 -3.12 -2.81
C LEU A 443 -12.26 -3.27 -1.29
N ALA A 444 -11.07 -3.40 -0.69
CA ALA A 444 -10.89 -3.53 0.75
C ALA A 444 -11.30 -2.25 1.50
N LYS A 445 -10.90 -1.07 1.03
CA LYS A 445 -11.31 0.24 1.58
C LYS A 445 -12.82 0.40 1.55
N ARG A 446 -13.46 0.03 0.44
CA ARG A 446 -14.93 0.05 0.35
C ARG A 446 -15.57 -0.92 1.34
N SER A 447 -15.01 -2.12 1.50
CA SER A 447 -15.53 -3.11 2.44
C SER A 447 -15.39 -2.63 3.89
N ALA A 448 -14.25 -2.05 4.26
CA ALA A 448 -14.01 -1.48 5.59
C ALA A 448 -14.98 -0.34 5.94
N THR A 449 -15.26 0.55 4.98
CA THR A 449 -16.08 1.76 5.21
C THR A 449 -17.59 1.51 5.31
N VAL A 450 -18.08 0.30 5.03
CA VAL A 450 -19.48 -0.08 5.33
C VAL A 450 -19.64 -1.27 6.24
N GLY A 451 -18.57 -2.03 6.45
CA GLY A 451 -18.60 -3.16 7.36
C GLY A 451 -18.81 -2.65 8.78
N THR A 452 -19.73 -3.26 9.50
CA THR A 452 -19.91 -3.04 10.94
C THR A 452 -19.63 -4.31 11.76
N GLU A 453 -19.64 -5.47 11.09
CA GLU A 453 -19.37 -6.76 11.73
C GLU A 453 -17.87 -7.08 11.70
N ALA A 454 -17.36 -7.60 12.82
CA ALA A 454 -15.95 -7.95 12.98
C ALA A 454 -15.40 -8.84 11.85
N LYS A 455 -16.18 -9.82 11.38
CA LYS A 455 -15.78 -10.73 10.29
C LYS A 455 -15.52 -9.99 8.96
N HIS A 456 -16.34 -8.98 8.63
CA HIS A 456 -16.20 -8.23 7.38
C HIS A 456 -15.03 -7.25 7.46
N LEU A 457 -14.82 -6.65 8.65
CA LEU A 457 -13.71 -5.75 8.90
C LEU A 457 -12.38 -6.51 8.92
N ARG A 458 -12.33 -7.71 9.51
CA ARG A 458 -11.20 -8.63 9.41
C ARG A 458 -10.87 -8.94 7.95
N ALA A 459 -11.85 -9.37 7.15
CA ALA A 459 -11.61 -9.66 5.73
C ALA A 459 -11.10 -8.43 4.95
N ALA A 460 -11.54 -7.21 5.33
CA ALA A 460 -11.03 -5.98 4.74
C ALA A 460 -9.57 -5.70 5.15
N LEU A 461 -9.21 -5.90 6.42
CA LEU A 461 -7.82 -5.77 6.89
C LEU A 461 -6.90 -6.80 6.22
N GLU A 462 -7.35 -8.05 6.13
CA GLU A 462 -6.63 -9.12 5.42
C GLU A 462 -6.41 -8.76 3.94
N ALA A 463 -7.41 -8.18 3.27
CA ALA A 463 -7.30 -7.73 1.89
C ALA A 463 -6.35 -6.52 1.72
N LEU A 464 -6.37 -5.55 2.65
CA LEU A 464 -5.40 -4.44 2.65
C LEU A 464 -3.96 -4.93 2.87
N TYR A 465 -3.78 -5.88 3.79
CA TYR A 465 -2.51 -6.56 4.03
C TYR A 465 -2.00 -7.29 2.79
N THR A 466 -2.86 -8.12 2.17
CA THR A 466 -2.52 -8.86 0.94
C THR A 466 -2.20 -7.91 -0.23
N ALA A 467 -2.89 -6.76 -0.32
CA ALA A 467 -2.59 -5.73 -1.33
C ALA A 467 -1.29 -4.94 -1.04
N GLY A 468 -0.71 -5.08 0.16
CA GLY A 468 0.44 -4.28 0.58
C GLY A 468 0.11 -2.79 0.74
N ASP A 469 -1.10 -2.42 1.16
CA ASP A 469 -1.51 -1.01 1.33
C ASP A 469 -1.25 -0.53 2.77
N VAL A 470 0.00 -0.11 2.99
CA VAL A 470 0.51 0.38 4.29
C VAL A 470 -0.27 1.60 4.79
N ASP A 471 -0.53 2.58 3.92
CA ASP A 471 -1.17 3.84 4.32
C ASP A 471 -2.63 3.64 4.72
N ALA A 472 -3.33 2.71 4.05
CA ALA A 472 -4.67 2.35 4.46
C ALA A 472 -4.69 1.65 5.84
N LEU A 473 -3.71 0.79 6.13
CA LEU A 473 -3.60 0.11 7.43
C LEU A 473 -3.29 1.08 8.57
N LYS A 474 -2.40 2.07 8.33
CA LYS A 474 -2.12 3.18 9.26
C LYS A 474 -3.37 3.94 9.71
N LEU A 475 -4.38 4.02 8.84
CA LEU A 475 -5.64 4.68 9.16
C LEU A 475 -6.67 3.70 9.75
N ALA A 476 -6.81 2.52 9.14
CA ALA A 476 -7.85 1.56 9.50
C ALA A 476 -7.64 0.91 10.87
N VAL A 477 -6.40 0.51 11.20
CA VAL A 477 -6.11 -0.22 12.44
C VAL A 477 -6.35 0.67 13.67
N PRO A 478 -5.77 1.88 13.79
CA PRO A 478 -6.05 2.75 14.93
C PRO A 478 -7.53 3.14 15.02
N HIS A 479 -8.19 3.42 13.90
CA HIS A 479 -9.61 3.74 13.89
C HIS A 479 -10.46 2.61 14.48
N LEU A 480 -10.21 1.36 14.07
CA LEU A 480 -10.93 0.19 14.60
C LEU A 480 -10.60 -0.11 16.06
N LEU A 481 -9.38 0.19 16.52
CA LEU A 481 -9.08 0.14 17.94
C LEU A 481 -9.84 1.21 18.72
N ASP A 482 -9.99 2.43 18.19
CA ASP A 482 -10.68 3.51 18.87
C ASP A 482 -12.21 3.33 18.93
N VAL A 483 -12.82 2.77 17.88
CA VAL A 483 -14.29 2.66 17.77
C VAL A 483 -14.83 1.25 17.97
N GLY A 484 -13.99 0.22 17.84
CA GLY A 484 -14.37 -1.19 17.82
C GLY A 484 -14.94 -1.68 16.47
N PRO A 485 -15.06 -2.99 16.25
CA PRO A 485 -14.68 -4.08 17.17
C PRO A 485 -13.17 -4.38 17.13
N THR A 486 -12.55 -4.47 18.31
CA THR A 486 -11.11 -4.74 18.47
C THR A 486 -10.70 -6.14 18.02
N SER A 487 -11.62 -7.10 18.05
CA SER A 487 -11.39 -8.48 17.61
C SER A 487 -11.01 -8.58 16.14
N ALA A 488 -11.50 -7.68 15.27
CA ALA A 488 -11.11 -7.68 13.87
C ALA A 488 -9.60 -7.42 13.71
N VAL A 489 -9.04 -6.48 14.47
CA VAL A 489 -7.60 -6.18 14.47
C VAL A 489 -6.83 -7.33 15.10
N LYS A 490 -7.24 -7.76 16.30
CA LYS A 490 -6.57 -8.84 17.04
C LYS A 490 -6.48 -10.12 16.23
N ASP A 491 -7.61 -10.61 15.72
CA ASP A 491 -7.67 -11.89 15.00
C ASP A 491 -6.87 -11.84 13.69
N THR A 492 -6.79 -10.66 13.05
CA THR A 492 -5.96 -10.47 11.85
C THR A 492 -4.47 -10.50 12.21
N ALA A 493 -4.07 -9.79 13.27
CA ALA A 493 -2.68 -9.73 13.73
C ALA A 493 -2.18 -11.08 14.26
N ASP A 494 -2.99 -11.79 15.06
CA ASP A 494 -2.64 -13.10 15.62
C ASP A 494 -2.50 -14.17 14.52
N ALA A 495 -3.27 -14.07 13.43
CA ALA A 495 -3.17 -14.98 12.30
C ALA A 495 -2.00 -14.68 11.34
N LEU A 496 -1.36 -13.51 11.46
CA LEU A 496 -0.28 -13.09 10.58
C LEU A 496 1.00 -13.86 10.91
N ASP A 497 1.79 -14.25 9.90
CA ASP A 497 3.12 -14.81 10.08
C ASP A 497 4.12 -14.00 9.24
N LEU A 498 5.00 -13.26 9.91
CA LEU A 498 5.99 -12.40 9.26
C LEU A 498 7.07 -13.21 8.54
N SER A 499 7.32 -14.47 8.95
CA SER A 499 8.37 -15.31 8.38
C SER A 499 8.09 -15.77 6.95
N VAL A 500 6.83 -15.73 6.52
CA VAL A 500 6.38 -16.07 5.16
C VAL A 500 5.95 -14.84 4.35
N SER A 501 6.31 -13.64 4.81
CA SER A 501 5.98 -12.40 4.09
C SER A 501 6.67 -12.32 2.74
N THR A 502 6.00 -11.67 1.78
CA THR A 502 6.55 -11.38 0.46
C THR A 502 7.00 -9.92 0.38
N ARG A 503 7.63 -9.51 -0.74
CA ARG A 503 7.96 -8.09 -0.98
C ARG A 503 6.73 -7.18 -0.96
N THR A 504 5.58 -7.70 -1.35
CA THR A 504 4.31 -6.97 -1.29
C THR A 504 3.77 -6.84 0.12
N THR A 505 3.81 -7.92 0.92
CA THR A 505 3.07 -7.97 2.18
C THR A 505 3.89 -7.54 3.39
N LEU A 506 5.23 -7.59 3.34
CA LEU A 506 6.09 -7.38 4.51
C LEU A 506 5.79 -6.07 5.26
N ASP A 507 5.94 -4.92 4.58
CA ASP A 507 5.78 -3.62 5.24
C ASP A 507 4.34 -3.42 5.75
N ALA A 508 3.35 -3.94 5.03
CA ALA A 508 1.95 -3.89 5.45
C ALA A 508 1.68 -4.77 6.68
N GLY A 509 2.30 -5.95 6.77
CA GLY A 509 2.18 -6.84 7.92
C GLY A 509 2.83 -6.27 9.17
N VAL A 510 4.03 -5.72 9.02
CA VAL A 510 4.73 -5.00 10.10
C VAL A 510 3.88 -3.82 10.58
N GLU A 511 3.34 -3.01 9.66
CA GLU A 511 2.50 -1.86 10.02
C GLU A 511 1.20 -2.27 10.75
N LEU A 512 0.56 -3.35 10.30
CA LEU A 512 -0.64 -3.87 10.95
C LEU A 512 -0.35 -4.27 12.40
N ILE A 513 0.80 -4.91 12.66
CA ILE A 513 1.18 -5.31 14.01
C ILE A 513 1.59 -4.10 14.86
N ILE A 514 2.37 -3.16 14.32
CA ILE A 514 2.77 -1.94 15.03
C ILE A 514 1.53 -1.21 15.58
N HIS A 515 0.53 -0.97 14.74
CA HIS A 515 -0.68 -0.29 15.16
C HIS A 515 -1.66 -1.19 15.92
N GLY A 516 -1.56 -2.51 15.78
CA GLY A 516 -2.39 -3.50 16.46
C GLY A 516 -1.85 -3.98 17.82
N ALA A 517 -0.63 -3.59 18.20
CA ALA A 517 0.11 -4.20 19.31
C ALA A 517 -0.61 -4.12 20.68
N ASP A 518 -1.51 -3.16 20.87
CA ASP A 518 -2.28 -3.05 22.12
C ASP A 518 -3.28 -4.21 22.33
N VAL A 519 -3.63 -4.97 21.29
CA VAL A 519 -4.65 -6.05 21.39
C VAL A 519 -4.14 -7.44 21.04
N ILE A 520 -2.87 -7.58 20.62
CA ILE A 520 -2.29 -8.89 20.26
C ILE A 520 -2.10 -9.79 21.49
N SER A 521 -1.96 -11.08 21.23
CA SER A 521 -1.57 -12.06 22.25
C SER A 521 -0.09 -11.99 22.60
N GLU A 522 0.28 -12.40 23.82
CA GLU A 522 1.68 -12.53 24.27
C GLU A 522 2.50 -13.44 23.32
N SER A 523 1.90 -14.55 22.87
CA SER A 523 2.53 -15.45 21.89
C SER A 523 2.82 -14.79 20.55
N THR A 524 1.96 -13.88 20.09
CA THR A 524 2.18 -13.13 18.85
C THR A 524 3.29 -12.11 19.03
N ALA A 525 3.31 -11.39 20.16
CA ALA A 525 4.38 -10.45 20.49
C ALA A 525 5.75 -11.14 20.52
N ASP A 526 5.86 -12.28 21.22
CA ASP A 526 7.09 -13.08 21.30
C ASP A 526 7.57 -13.55 19.93
N ARG A 527 6.67 -14.07 19.09
CA ARG A 527 6.99 -14.50 17.73
C ARG A 527 7.49 -13.34 16.85
N CYS A 528 6.91 -12.15 17.01
CA CYS A 528 7.36 -10.96 16.27
C CYS A 528 8.74 -10.49 16.74
N ILE A 529 9.01 -10.54 18.05
CA ILE A 529 10.34 -10.24 18.61
C ILE A 529 11.38 -11.21 18.07
N ASP A 530 11.11 -12.51 18.14
CA ASP A 530 12.04 -13.53 17.68
C ASP A 530 12.35 -13.36 16.19
N TRP A 531 11.32 -13.17 15.36
CA TRP A 531 11.50 -12.88 13.94
C TRP A 531 12.33 -11.61 13.69
N ALA A 532 12.05 -10.52 14.40
CA ALA A 532 12.77 -9.26 14.21
C ALA A 532 14.24 -9.38 14.61
N LEU A 533 14.54 -10.07 15.72
CA LEU A 533 15.90 -10.30 16.19
C LEU A 533 16.70 -11.23 15.27
N ASP A 534 16.04 -12.19 14.62
CA ASP A 534 16.68 -13.06 13.63
C ASP A 534 17.00 -12.33 12.32
N VAL A 535 16.17 -11.36 11.94
CA VAL A 535 16.29 -10.63 10.66
C VAL A 535 17.24 -9.43 10.74
N LEU A 536 17.21 -8.65 11.81
CA LEU A 536 17.96 -7.38 11.92
C LEU A 536 19.49 -7.46 11.70
N PRO A 537 20.21 -8.54 12.09
CA PRO A 537 21.66 -8.62 11.91
C PRO A 537 22.10 -8.61 10.44
N ASP A 538 21.35 -9.29 9.56
CA ASP A 538 21.58 -9.31 8.11
C ASP A 538 20.24 -9.43 7.37
N PRO A 539 19.51 -8.30 7.21
CA PRO A 539 18.15 -8.32 6.68
C PRO A 539 18.08 -8.84 5.25
N VAL A 540 19.12 -8.61 4.44
CA VAL A 540 19.16 -9.03 3.04
C VAL A 540 19.30 -10.55 2.95
N ALA A 541 20.25 -11.14 3.68
CA ALA A 541 20.45 -12.58 3.67
C ALA A 541 19.31 -13.33 4.37
N ALA A 542 18.86 -12.85 5.53
CA ALA A 542 17.81 -13.50 6.33
C ALA A 542 16.45 -13.55 5.60
N SER A 543 16.19 -12.60 4.69
CA SER A 543 14.94 -12.51 3.94
C SER A 543 15.04 -12.95 2.48
N ALA A 544 16.16 -13.54 2.07
CA ALA A 544 16.41 -13.94 0.68
C ALA A 544 16.19 -12.80 -0.34
N GLY A 545 16.60 -11.57 -0.01
CA GLY A 545 16.47 -10.41 -0.90
C GLY A 545 15.10 -9.71 -0.91
N ILE A 546 14.18 -10.10 -0.01
CA ILE A 546 12.91 -9.39 0.18
C ILE A 546 13.19 -8.01 0.80
N ILE A 547 13.92 -7.98 1.92
CA ILE A 547 14.30 -6.75 2.62
C ILE A 547 15.57 -6.20 1.97
N THR A 548 15.41 -5.09 1.25
CA THR A 548 16.50 -4.44 0.50
C THR A 548 16.58 -2.95 0.78
N THR A 549 15.62 -2.39 1.52
CA THR A 549 15.53 -0.95 1.77
C THR A 549 15.77 -0.61 3.24
N TYR A 550 16.38 0.55 3.46
CA TYR A 550 16.54 1.13 4.79
C TYR A 550 15.19 1.34 5.49
N HIS A 551 14.14 1.74 4.75
CA HIS A 551 12.81 1.98 5.29
C HIS A 551 12.19 0.73 5.92
N SER A 552 12.34 -0.44 5.30
CA SER A 552 11.84 -1.70 5.87
C SER A 552 12.60 -2.09 7.14
N VAL A 553 13.93 -1.89 7.17
CA VAL A 553 14.75 -2.19 8.37
C VAL A 553 14.36 -1.30 9.55
N ARG A 554 14.17 0.00 9.31
CA ARG A 554 13.65 0.95 10.32
C ARG A 554 12.31 0.47 10.89
N ARG A 555 11.36 0.05 10.04
CA ARG A 555 10.04 -0.45 10.48
C ARG A 555 10.15 -1.70 11.37
N ILE A 556 11.13 -2.57 11.14
CA ILE A 556 11.34 -3.77 11.96
C ILE A 556 11.80 -3.40 13.38
N ARG A 557 12.56 -2.32 13.57
CA ARG A 557 12.88 -1.83 14.93
C ARG A 557 11.68 -1.15 15.59
N GLN A 558 10.88 -0.41 14.83
CA GLN A 558 9.62 0.15 15.32
C GLN A 558 8.64 -0.95 15.75
N LEU A 559 8.64 -2.09 15.05
CA LEU A 559 7.90 -3.28 15.45
C LEU A 559 8.31 -3.77 16.84
N LEU A 560 9.62 -3.88 17.12
CA LEU A 560 10.11 -4.27 18.45
C LEU A 560 9.56 -3.34 19.53
N ALA A 561 9.69 -2.02 19.34
CA ALA A 561 9.16 -1.04 20.30
C ALA A 561 7.65 -1.19 20.52
N ALA A 562 6.89 -1.48 19.46
CA ALA A 562 5.44 -1.63 19.57
C ALA A 562 5.01 -2.89 20.34
N VAL A 563 5.69 -4.02 20.14
CA VAL A 563 5.24 -5.32 20.68
C VAL A 563 5.83 -5.68 22.05
N VAL A 564 6.97 -5.10 22.43
CA VAL A 564 7.64 -5.32 23.72
C VAL A 564 6.70 -5.18 24.94
N PRO A 565 5.79 -4.20 25.01
CA PRO A 565 4.86 -4.07 26.13
C PRO A 565 3.92 -5.27 26.33
N ALA A 566 3.66 -6.06 25.27
CA ALA A 566 2.79 -7.22 25.29
C ALA A 566 3.55 -8.56 25.37
N ALA A 567 4.88 -8.51 25.40
CA ALA A 567 5.74 -9.70 25.31
C ALA A 567 5.98 -10.38 26.66
N SER A 568 6.37 -11.65 26.60
CA SER A 568 6.77 -12.42 27.78
C SER A 568 8.09 -11.93 28.36
N THR A 569 8.34 -12.25 29.62
CA THR A 569 9.61 -11.93 30.29
C THR A 569 10.82 -12.46 29.51
N THR A 570 10.74 -13.67 28.96
CA THR A 570 11.79 -14.29 28.15
C THR A 570 12.10 -13.51 26.87
N ALA A 571 11.07 -13.05 26.15
CA ALA A 571 11.27 -12.26 24.95
C ALA A 571 11.89 -10.89 25.26
N VAL A 572 11.46 -10.25 26.36
CA VAL A 572 12.08 -8.99 26.83
C VAL A 572 13.56 -9.20 27.18
N ASP A 573 13.97 -10.35 27.74
CA ASP A 573 15.39 -10.65 27.98
C ASP A 573 16.21 -10.66 26.69
N LYS A 574 15.64 -11.18 25.59
CA LYS A 574 16.31 -11.17 24.27
C LYS A 574 16.48 -9.74 23.75
N VAL A 575 15.45 -8.90 23.88
CA VAL A 575 15.51 -7.48 23.49
C VAL A 575 16.54 -6.71 24.31
N VAL A 576 16.56 -6.90 25.64
CA VAL A 576 17.58 -6.28 26.51
C VAL A 576 18.99 -6.76 26.14
N SER A 577 19.15 -8.05 25.83
CA SER A 577 20.43 -8.61 25.37
C SER A 577 20.91 -7.94 24.06
N MET A 578 19.99 -7.69 23.11
CA MET A 578 20.29 -6.94 21.88
C MET A 578 20.78 -5.51 22.19
N ILE A 579 20.09 -4.80 23.10
CA ILE A 579 20.47 -3.43 23.49
C ILE A 579 21.86 -3.40 24.15
N VAL A 580 22.11 -4.33 25.08
CA VAL A 580 23.40 -4.44 25.80
C VAL A 580 24.54 -4.82 24.88
N SER A 581 24.28 -5.66 23.87
CA SER A 581 25.28 -6.13 22.92
C SER A 581 25.54 -5.17 21.76
N ALA A 582 24.76 -4.10 21.62
CA ALA A 582 24.95 -3.10 20.58
C ALA A 582 26.33 -2.44 20.74
N THR A 583 27.19 -2.56 19.73
CA THR A 583 28.57 -2.08 19.80
C THR A 583 28.65 -0.56 19.73
N GLU A 584 28.12 0.08 18.70
CA GLU A 584 28.19 1.53 18.51
C GLU A 584 26.90 1.98 17.85
N VAL A 585 26.24 3.00 18.44
CA VAL A 585 24.97 3.54 17.96
C VAL A 585 25.16 5.03 17.70
N ASP A 586 25.84 5.36 16.61
CA ASP A 586 26.24 6.72 16.24
C ASP A 586 25.25 7.40 15.28
N ASP A 587 24.63 6.64 14.39
CA ASP A 587 23.59 7.11 13.47
C ASP A 587 22.34 7.62 14.22
N GLN A 588 21.91 8.84 13.90
CA GLN A 588 20.78 9.50 14.55
C GLN A 588 19.49 8.68 14.48
N SER A 589 19.16 8.11 13.32
CA SER A 589 17.89 7.42 13.15
C SER A 589 17.92 6.05 13.83
N ILE A 590 19.06 5.35 13.79
CA ILE A 590 19.22 4.11 14.55
C ILE A 590 19.14 4.40 16.05
N ALA A 591 19.79 5.46 16.53
CA ALA A 591 19.74 5.88 17.93
C ALA A 591 18.31 6.17 18.40
N HIS A 592 17.55 6.90 17.58
CA HIS A 592 16.14 7.17 17.81
C HIS A 592 15.31 5.88 17.96
N GLU A 593 15.51 4.91 17.04
CA GLU A 593 14.81 3.63 17.07
C GLU A 593 15.17 2.79 18.32
N TYR A 594 16.44 2.79 18.75
CA TYR A 594 16.82 2.14 20.01
C TYR A 594 16.25 2.84 21.23
N ALA A 595 16.20 4.17 21.24
CA ALA A 595 15.59 4.95 22.32
C ALA A 595 14.10 4.61 22.45
N GLU A 596 13.35 4.54 21.35
CA GLU A 596 11.95 4.09 21.33
C GLU A 596 11.80 2.67 21.92
N ILE A 597 12.69 1.73 21.57
CA ILE A 597 12.66 0.36 22.12
C ILE A 597 12.91 0.39 23.63
N ILE A 598 13.92 1.12 24.11
CA ILE A 598 14.23 1.22 25.55
C ILE A 598 13.04 1.79 26.33
N GLN A 599 12.43 2.87 25.82
CA GLN A 599 11.29 3.53 26.44
C GLN A 599 10.01 2.68 26.40
N SER A 600 9.88 1.76 25.45
CA SER A 600 8.75 0.85 25.36
C SER A 600 8.76 -0.25 26.43
N ILE A 601 9.92 -0.58 27.02
CA ILE A 601 10.04 -1.62 28.04
C ILE A 601 9.34 -1.13 29.32
N PRO A 602 8.28 -1.81 29.81
CA PRO A 602 7.55 -1.36 30.99
C PRO A 602 8.45 -1.26 32.23
N ASP A 603 8.21 -0.28 33.10
CA ASP A 603 9.07 -0.01 34.26
C ASP A 603 9.30 -1.22 35.18
N HIS A 604 8.27 -2.04 35.36
CA HIS A 604 8.32 -3.27 36.17
C HIS A 604 9.13 -4.40 35.51
N ALA A 605 9.38 -4.33 34.20
CA ALA A 605 10.20 -5.28 33.46
C ALA A 605 11.71 -4.99 33.64
N TRP A 606 12.10 -3.80 34.12
CA TRP A 606 13.49 -3.49 34.45
C TRP A 606 13.92 -4.09 35.80
N THR A 607 14.21 -5.40 35.79
CA THR A 607 14.68 -6.15 36.97
C THR A 607 16.13 -5.79 37.34
N PRO A 608 16.57 -6.01 38.60
CA PRO A 608 17.94 -5.72 39.02
C PRO A 608 19.03 -6.35 38.13
N PRO A 609 18.89 -7.61 37.63
CA PRO A 609 19.84 -8.17 36.68
C PRO A 609 19.91 -7.42 35.34
N ARG A 610 18.76 -6.98 34.78
CA ARG A 610 18.72 -6.21 33.52
C ARG A 610 19.34 -4.83 33.68
N ILE A 611 19.10 -4.18 34.81
CA ILE A 611 19.71 -2.90 35.16
C ILE A 611 21.23 -3.04 35.31
N ALA A 612 21.72 -4.10 35.97
CA ALA A 612 23.15 -4.37 36.07
C ALA A 612 23.78 -4.61 34.69
N ALA A 613 23.10 -5.35 33.80
CA ALA A 613 23.56 -5.58 32.43
C ALA A 613 23.61 -4.28 31.61
N LEU A 614 22.55 -3.46 31.68
CA LEU A 614 22.49 -2.15 31.01
C LEU A 614 23.56 -1.20 31.54
N SER A 615 23.77 -1.16 32.86
CA SER A 615 24.86 -0.39 33.49
C SER A 615 26.25 -0.88 33.07
N GLY A 616 26.40 -2.18 32.80
CA GLY A 616 27.65 -2.79 32.33
C GLY A 616 27.97 -2.44 30.87
N ARG A 617 26.95 -2.08 30.07
CA ARG A 617 27.15 -1.47 28.74
C ARG A 617 27.73 -0.08 28.96
N SER A 618 29.07 0.03 28.91
CA SER A 618 29.76 1.31 28.97
C SER A 618 29.27 2.20 27.82
N ILE A 619 28.53 3.28 28.13
CA ILE A 619 28.14 4.29 27.14
C ILE A 619 29.41 4.82 26.49
N ARG A 620 29.48 4.74 25.17
CA ARG A 620 30.68 5.11 24.43
C ARG A 620 30.63 6.59 24.08
N PRO A 621 31.78 7.30 24.01
CA PRO A 621 31.80 8.72 23.62
C PRO A 621 31.23 8.99 22.21
N THR A 622 31.13 7.97 21.38
CA THR A 622 30.60 8.02 20.01
C THR A 622 29.14 7.59 19.91
N ASP A 623 28.54 7.08 21.00
CA ASP A 623 27.09 6.82 21.01
C ASP A 623 26.35 8.17 20.86
N ASN A 624 25.30 8.16 20.05
CA ASN A 624 24.44 9.30 19.83
C ASN A 624 23.70 9.70 21.12
N PHE A 625 23.32 10.98 21.22
CA PHE A 625 22.68 11.53 22.41
C PHE A 625 21.32 10.88 22.71
N GLU A 626 20.47 10.60 21.71
CA GLU A 626 19.13 10.02 21.98
C GLU A 626 19.22 8.64 22.62
N PHE A 627 20.14 7.81 22.13
CA PHE A 627 20.41 6.50 22.73
C PHE A 627 20.93 6.65 24.17
N THR A 628 21.89 7.57 24.36
CA THR A 628 22.53 7.84 25.65
C THR A 628 21.53 8.36 26.68
N GLU A 629 20.62 9.25 26.29
CA GLU A 629 19.56 9.80 27.13
C GLU A 629 18.59 8.70 27.57
N ALA A 630 18.13 7.85 26.64
CA ALA A 630 17.22 6.75 26.97
C ALA A 630 17.84 5.74 27.96
N VAL A 631 19.12 5.39 27.79
CA VAL A 631 19.84 4.56 28.77
C VAL A 631 19.97 5.28 30.11
N THR A 632 20.28 6.58 30.08
CA THR A 632 20.46 7.38 31.28
C THR A 632 19.16 7.51 32.08
N GLU A 633 18.02 7.70 31.42
CA GLU A 633 16.68 7.74 32.03
C GLU A 633 16.38 6.46 32.83
N VAL A 634 16.60 5.29 32.23
CA VAL A 634 16.36 4.00 32.89
C VAL A 634 17.25 3.82 34.14
N LEU A 635 18.52 4.22 34.05
CA LEU A 635 19.51 4.05 35.13
C LEU A 635 19.34 5.09 36.24
N ALA A 636 19.11 6.36 35.91
CA ALA A 636 18.93 7.44 36.87
C ALA A 636 17.67 7.25 37.73
N ALA A 637 16.61 6.66 37.18
CA ALA A 637 15.42 6.30 37.95
C ALA A 637 15.69 5.28 39.09
N ARG A 638 16.84 4.59 39.07
CA ARG A 638 17.15 3.45 39.95
C ARG A 638 18.52 3.56 40.65
N ASP A 639 19.30 4.61 40.37
CA ASP A 639 20.63 4.90 40.94
C ASP A 639 20.73 6.37 41.36
N ALA A 640 20.81 6.62 42.66
CA ALA A 640 20.81 7.96 43.25
C ALA A 640 22.07 8.78 42.90
N ASP A 641 23.22 8.13 42.73
CA ASP A 641 24.47 8.83 42.40
C ASP A 641 24.41 9.34 40.95
N ARG A 642 23.91 8.51 40.03
CA ARG A 642 23.67 8.90 38.63
C ARG A 642 22.64 10.01 38.53
N ARG A 643 21.54 9.90 39.29
CA ARG A 643 20.52 10.95 39.35
C ARG A 643 21.10 12.28 39.83
N THR A 644 22.02 12.26 40.79
CA THR A 644 22.68 13.48 41.30
C THR A 644 23.62 14.10 40.27
N ASN A 645 24.31 13.31 39.46
CA ASN A 645 25.22 13.81 38.41
C ASN A 645 24.51 14.55 37.26
N LEU A 646 23.18 14.44 37.15
CA LEU A 646 22.39 15.18 36.15
C LEU A 646 22.15 16.64 36.55
N LEU A 647 22.33 17.01 37.83
CA LEU A 647 21.96 18.32 38.35
C LEU A 647 22.67 19.48 37.65
N ASP A 648 23.95 19.33 37.31
CA ASP A 648 24.71 20.37 36.61
C ASP A 648 24.18 20.59 35.18
N GLN A 649 23.86 19.52 34.46
CA GLN A 649 23.26 19.59 33.11
C GLN A 649 21.86 20.23 33.15
N ILE A 650 21.06 19.89 34.17
CA ILE A 650 19.74 20.50 34.40
C ILE A 650 19.88 22.00 34.67
N ALA A 651 20.88 22.41 35.46
CA ALA A 651 21.13 23.84 35.70
C ALA A 651 21.50 24.60 34.41
N ASP A 652 22.18 23.94 33.47
CA ASP A 652 22.51 24.48 32.13
C ASP A 652 21.32 24.43 31.15
N GLY A 653 20.16 23.89 31.56
CA GLY A 653 18.93 23.84 30.77
C GLY A 653 18.77 22.62 29.86
N ASP A 654 19.46 21.52 30.16
CA ASP A 654 19.26 20.25 29.48
C ASP A 654 17.91 19.61 29.91
N LEU A 655 16.96 19.55 28.98
CA LEU A 655 15.63 18.99 29.22
C LEU A 655 15.61 17.45 29.18
N GLY A 656 16.55 16.82 28.48
CA GLY A 656 16.74 15.37 28.49
C GLY A 656 17.25 14.91 29.85
N ALA A 657 18.22 15.64 30.42
CA ALA A 657 18.70 15.41 31.79
C ALA A 657 17.59 15.61 32.83
N LEU A 658 16.72 16.62 32.66
CA LEU A 658 15.56 16.84 33.52
C LEU A 658 14.56 15.68 33.44
N GLN A 659 14.28 15.19 32.24
CA GLN A 659 13.40 14.03 32.04
C GLN A 659 13.97 12.79 32.74
N ALA A 660 15.27 12.51 32.55
CA ALA A 660 15.96 11.39 33.20
C ALA A 660 16.01 11.51 34.73
N TYR A 661 16.06 12.74 35.27
CA TYR A 661 15.99 13.00 36.70
C TYR A 661 14.62 12.70 37.30
N GLY A 662 13.55 12.82 36.52
CA GLY A 662 12.19 12.48 36.92
C GLY A 662 11.49 13.57 37.73
N ASP A 663 11.26 13.34 39.03
CA ASP A 663 10.38 14.20 39.83
C ASP A 663 11.01 15.56 40.14
N VAL A 664 10.41 16.62 39.62
CA VAL A 664 10.86 18.01 39.81
C VAL A 664 10.84 18.46 41.28
N ARG A 665 10.07 17.78 42.15
CA ARG A 665 9.98 18.11 43.58
C ARG A 665 11.28 17.81 44.33
N ASP A 666 12.11 16.92 43.79
CA ASP A 666 13.37 16.51 44.41
C ASP A 666 14.53 17.47 44.05
N LEU A 667 14.31 18.43 43.15
CA LEU A 667 15.34 19.35 42.68
C LEU A 667 15.82 20.30 43.80
N PRO A 668 17.14 20.51 43.97
CA PRO A 668 17.67 21.50 44.90
C PRO A 668 17.28 22.93 44.51
N PRO A 669 17.04 23.82 45.48
CA PRO A 669 16.66 25.21 45.24
C PRO A 669 17.52 25.96 44.21
N SER A 670 18.84 25.83 44.28
CA SER A 670 19.78 26.51 43.37
C SER A 670 19.66 26.03 41.91
N ILE A 671 19.28 24.76 41.72
CA ILE A 671 19.09 24.16 40.40
C ILE A 671 17.76 24.63 39.81
N VAL A 672 16.71 24.71 40.64
CA VAL A 672 15.42 25.30 40.24
C VAL A 672 15.60 26.75 39.79
N ASP A 673 16.31 27.56 40.56
CA ASP A 673 16.57 28.97 40.21
C ASP A 673 17.35 29.09 38.88
N SER A 674 18.38 28.24 38.68
CA SER A 674 19.19 28.26 37.46
C SER A 674 18.39 27.82 36.22
N LEU A 675 17.66 26.71 36.33
CA LEU A 675 16.83 26.19 35.25
C LEU A 675 15.69 27.16 34.89
N ALA A 676 15.05 27.78 35.87
CA ALA A 676 13.99 28.76 35.62
C ALA A 676 14.50 29.93 34.77
N VAL A 677 15.68 30.47 35.08
CA VAL A 677 16.32 31.55 34.30
C VAL A 677 16.61 31.12 32.85
N VAL A 678 17.12 29.90 32.65
CA VAL A 678 17.39 29.38 31.29
C VAL A 678 16.10 29.19 30.49
N LEU A 679 15.03 28.70 31.14
CA LEU A 679 13.72 28.54 30.51
C LEU A 679 13.07 29.88 30.16
N GLU A 680 13.18 30.89 31.03
CA GLU A 680 12.74 32.26 30.75
C GLU A 680 13.45 32.82 29.52
N ASP A 681 14.78 32.72 29.45
CA ASP A 681 15.55 33.21 28.29
C ASP A 681 15.12 32.53 26.98
N ARG A 682 14.87 31.21 27.02
CA ARG A 682 14.34 30.47 25.87
C ARG A 682 12.96 30.99 25.44
N ILE A 683 12.05 31.22 26.38
CA ILE A 683 10.70 31.74 26.09
C ILE A 683 10.79 33.16 25.54
N SER A 684 11.64 34.03 26.11
CA SER A 684 11.82 35.40 25.62
C SER A 684 12.41 35.43 24.20
N ARG A 685 13.37 34.54 23.88
CA ARG A 685 13.87 34.37 22.50
C ARG A 685 12.77 33.92 21.55
N GLN A 686 11.96 32.94 21.95
CA GLN A 686 10.82 32.48 21.18
C GLN A 686 9.81 33.61 20.91
N ILE A 687 9.49 34.43 21.92
CA ILE A 687 8.62 35.60 21.76
C ILE A 687 9.23 36.61 20.77
N ALA A 688 10.54 36.86 20.85
CA ALA A 688 11.23 37.76 19.93
C ALA A 688 11.21 37.28 18.47
N GLU A 689 11.32 35.97 18.25
CA GLU A 689 11.18 35.34 16.93
C GLU A 689 9.77 35.45 16.39
N LEU A 690 8.76 35.16 17.21
CA LEU A 690 7.34 35.26 16.84
C LEU A 690 6.97 36.69 16.42
N ASN A 691 7.50 37.69 17.13
CA ASN A 691 7.31 39.11 16.79
C ASN A 691 7.95 39.51 15.45
N GLN A 692 8.91 38.74 14.95
CA GLN A 692 9.53 38.92 13.64
C GLN A 692 8.82 38.10 12.54
N GLY A 693 7.74 37.40 12.87
CA GLY A 693 7.06 36.49 11.94
C GLY A 693 7.86 35.20 11.66
N SER A 694 8.86 34.90 12.50
CA SER A 694 9.64 33.66 12.46
C SER A 694 9.18 32.71 13.55
N GLY A 695 9.31 31.41 13.32
CA GLY A 695 9.01 30.39 14.32
C GLY A 695 9.99 29.24 14.17
N THR A 696 10.59 28.83 15.28
CA THR A 696 11.58 27.74 15.31
C THR A 696 10.88 26.44 15.67
N PHE A 697 11.01 25.43 14.82
CA PHE A 697 10.47 24.09 15.05
C PHE A 697 11.48 23.27 15.87
N GLY A 698 11.05 22.68 16.99
CA GLY A 698 11.86 21.71 17.74
C GLY A 698 12.58 22.21 19.00
N ASP A 699 12.41 23.47 19.41
CA ASP A 699 13.11 24.05 20.57
C ASP A 699 12.44 23.72 21.92
N GLY A 700 12.10 22.44 22.15
CA GLY A 700 11.59 21.91 23.43
C GLY A 700 10.29 22.54 23.97
N ASN A 701 9.76 21.97 25.06
CA ASN A 701 8.55 22.48 25.75
C ASN A 701 8.93 23.44 26.90
N ALA A 702 9.70 24.50 26.61
CA ALA A 702 10.24 25.37 27.66
C ALA A 702 9.14 25.97 28.55
N ALA A 703 8.07 26.51 27.95
CA ALA A 703 6.96 27.11 28.68
C ALA A 703 6.17 26.09 29.52
N GLY A 704 5.88 24.90 28.99
CA GLY A 704 5.20 23.85 29.76
C GLY A 704 6.04 23.33 30.92
N THR A 705 7.37 23.22 30.73
CA THR A 705 8.31 22.85 31.80
C THR A 705 8.39 23.93 32.87
N LEU A 706 8.43 25.21 32.50
CA LEU A 706 8.44 26.31 33.47
C LEU A 706 7.14 26.35 34.30
N ILE A 707 5.98 26.11 33.69
CA ILE A 707 4.71 25.97 34.42
C ILE A 707 4.79 24.84 35.45
N LEU A 708 5.33 23.68 35.07
CA LEU A 708 5.51 22.56 35.98
C LEU A 708 6.42 22.93 37.16
N LEU A 709 7.54 23.62 36.93
CA LEU A 709 8.44 24.10 37.99
C LEU A 709 7.74 25.09 38.91
N ASN A 710 7.06 26.10 38.35
CA ASN A 710 6.37 27.14 39.11
C ASN A 710 5.32 26.56 40.06
N VAL A 711 4.58 25.55 39.60
CA VAL A 711 3.53 24.88 40.37
C VAL A 711 4.07 24.11 41.57
N TRP A 712 5.24 23.47 41.42
CA TRP A 712 5.83 22.64 42.48
C TRP A 712 6.85 23.40 43.35
N HIS A 713 7.34 24.55 42.88
CA HIS A 713 8.25 25.46 43.60
C HIS A 713 7.68 26.89 43.67
N PRO A 714 6.52 27.10 44.33
CA PRO A 714 5.77 28.37 44.26
C PRO A 714 6.51 29.59 44.81
N THR A 715 7.48 29.39 45.72
CA THR A 715 8.30 30.48 46.28
C THR A 715 9.37 31.02 45.31
N ARG A 716 9.58 30.32 44.19
CA ARG A 716 10.55 30.63 43.12
C ARG A 716 9.87 30.71 41.77
N ALA A 717 8.56 31.00 41.73
CA ALA A 717 7.78 30.91 40.51
C ALA A 717 7.97 32.14 39.60
N HIS A 718 8.09 31.88 38.29
CA HIS A 718 8.34 32.84 37.23
C HIS A 718 7.21 32.81 36.19
N TRP A 719 6.21 33.69 36.31
CA TRP A 719 5.00 33.65 35.48
C TRP A 719 4.97 34.65 34.31
N THR A 720 5.79 35.70 34.36
CA THR A 720 5.69 36.84 33.43
C THR A 720 5.90 36.46 31.96
N GLU A 721 6.90 35.65 31.65
CA GLU A 721 7.18 35.25 30.26
C GLU A 721 6.12 34.27 29.72
N ILE A 722 5.52 33.44 30.59
CA ILE A 722 4.40 32.55 30.23
C ILE A 722 3.17 33.39 29.85
N GLU A 723 2.84 34.40 30.67
CA GLU A 723 1.73 35.32 30.40
C GLU A 723 1.95 36.06 29.06
N GLN A 724 3.17 36.53 28.79
CA GLN A 724 3.50 37.18 27.53
C GLN A 724 3.38 36.22 26.34
N LEU A 725 3.93 35.01 26.42
CA LEU A 725 3.89 34.03 25.33
C LEU A 725 2.44 33.73 24.90
N LEU A 726 1.53 33.56 25.86
CA LEU A 726 0.12 33.26 25.60
C LEU A 726 -0.62 34.37 24.83
N THR A 727 -0.09 35.59 24.80
CA THR A 727 -0.66 36.68 24.00
C THR A 727 -0.21 36.67 22.52
N HIS A 728 0.78 35.84 22.15
CA HIS A 728 1.34 35.78 20.80
C HIS A 728 0.75 34.61 19.99
N PHE A 729 -0.45 34.82 19.44
CA PHE A 729 -1.20 33.80 18.68
C PHE A 729 -1.61 34.25 17.26
N SER A 730 -1.06 35.36 16.76
CA SER A 730 -1.44 35.94 15.47
C SER A 730 -0.78 35.28 14.24
N VAL A 731 0.34 34.58 14.43
CA VAL A 731 1.13 33.98 13.33
C VAL A 731 1.22 32.46 13.48
N PHE A 732 1.68 31.98 14.63
CA PHE A 732 1.80 30.55 14.96
C PHE A 732 1.10 30.27 16.28
N THR A 733 0.51 29.09 16.45
CA THR A 733 -0.22 28.68 17.66
C THR A 733 0.27 27.35 18.23
N HIS A 734 1.00 26.53 17.48
CA HIS A 734 1.47 25.21 17.93
C HIS A 734 2.26 25.27 19.26
N GLN A 735 3.06 26.32 19.47
CA GLN A 735 3.85 26.53 20.67
C GLN A 735 3.01 26.74 21.93
N LEU A 736 1.74 27.14 21.78
CA LEU A 736 0.83 27.39 22.91
C LEU A 736 0.16 26.11 23.42
N LYS A 737 0.19 25.02 22.65
CA LYS A 737 -0.50 23.78 23.01
C LYS A 737 0.00 23.19 24.33
N ALA A 738 1.31 23.03 24.44
CA ALA A 738 1.92 22.42 25.61
C ALA A 738 1.75 23.25 26.90
N PRO A 739 1.96 24.58 26.92
CA PRO A 739 1.68 25.38 28.11
C PRO A 739 0.19 25.40 28.48
N LEU A 740 -0.74 25.49 27.53
CA LEU A 740 -2.19 25.40 27.83
C LEU A 740 -2.56 24.06 28.48
N GLN A 741 -1.99 22.95 27.99
CA GLN A 741 -2.19 21.63 28.59
C GLN A 741 -1.58 21.52 29.99
N ALA A 742 -0.42 22.16 30.24
CA ALA A 742 0.21 22.21 31.55
C ALA A 742 -0.64 23.02 32.55
N LEU A 743 -1.13 24.20 32.15
CA LEU A 743 -2.05 25.03 32.97
C LEU A 743 -3.28 24.23 33.39
N ARG A 744 -3.93 23.55 32.44
CA ARG A 744 -5.07 22.68 32.71
C ARG A 744 -4.74 21.56 33.70
N ARG A 745 -3.62 20.85 33.48
CA ARG A 745 -3.24 19.69 34.30
C ARG A 745 -2.94 20.08 35.75
N HIS A 746 -2.45 21.29 35.97
CA HIS A 746 -1.94 21.75 37.26
C HIS A 746 -2.78 22.88 37.89
N ALA A 747 -3.99 23.14 37.38
CA ALA A 747 -4.84 24.25 37.76
C ALA A 747 -5.01 24.45 39.28
N GLY A 748 -5.26 23.36 40.03
CA GLY A 748 -5.46 23.43 41.49
C GLY A 748 -4.23 23.84 42.33
N ARG A 749 -3.09 24.13 41.70
CA ARG A 749 -1.87 24.63 42.36
C ARG A 749 -1.40 25.99 41.83
N ILE A 750 -2.10 26.56 40.86
CA ILE A 750 -1.75 27.88 40.32
C ILE A 750 -2.23 28.96 41.30
N PRO A 751 -1.39 29.95 41.66
CA PRO A 751 -1.80 31.03 42.56
C PRO A 751 -2.97 31.86 42.01
N GLU A 752 -3.87 32.29 42.90
CA GLU A 752 -5.08 33.05 42.53
C GLU A 752 -4.75 34.34 41.75
N ASP A 753 -3.70 35.06 42.13
CA ASP A 753 -3.27 36.30 41.45
C ASP A 753 -2.80 36.05 40.01
N VAL A 754 -2.26 34.85 39.74
CA VAL A 754 -1.87 34.41 38.40
C VAL A 754 -3.11 34.00 37.61
N ILE A 755 -4.07 33.30 38.24
CA ILE A 755 -5.35 32.93 37.62
C ILE A 755 -6.08 34.19 37.14
N GLU A 756 -6.21 35.21 37.99
CA GLU A 756 -6.87 36.48 37.64
C GLU A 756 -6.22 37.15 36.40
N ARG A 757 -4.90 37.06 36.24
CA ARG A 757 -4.17 37.58 35.06
C ARG A 757 -4.37 36.71 33.81
N LEU A 758 -4.44 35.39 33.97
CA LEU A 758 -4.55 34.44 32.85
C LEU A 758 -5.98 34.34 32.28
N VAL A 759 -7.02 34.47 33.10
CA VAL A 759 -8.44 34.38 32.68
C VAL A 759 -8.76 35.22 31.43
N PRO A 760 -8.45 36.54 31.37
CA PRO A 760 -8.75 37.34 30.17
C PRO A 760 -7.95 36.90 28.94
N VAL A 761 -6.70 36.45 29.12
CA VAL A 761 -5.84 35.96 28.03
C VAL A 761 -6.41 34.66 27.46
N LEU A 762 -6.78 33.72 28.33
CA LEU A 762 -7.36 32.43 27.94
C LEU A 762 -8.73 32.59 27.27
N ARG A 763 -9.57 33.52 27.75
CA ARG A 763 -10.85 33.83 27.09
C ARG A 763 -10.62 34.38 25.69
N THR A 764 -9.65 35.29 25.51
CA THR A 764 -9.28 35.83 24.19
C THR A 764 -8.76 34.73 23.27
N LEU A 765 -7.90 33.84 23.75
CA LEU A 765 -7.41 32.69 22.97
C LEU A 765 -8.55 31.75 22.56
N MET A 766 -9.51 31.51 23.46
CA MET A 766 -10.67 30.66 23.19
C MET A 766 -11.55 31.22 22.06
N THR A 767 -11.74 32.54 22.01
CA THR A 767 -12.66 33.19 21.06
C THR A 767 -11.97 33.59 19.75
N ASP A 768 -10.77 34.16 19.83
CA ASP A 768 -10.19 34.94 18.74
C ASP A 768 -9.10 34.19 17.98
N ALA A 769 -8.49 33.16 18.57
CA ALA A 769 -7.42 32.41 17.94
C ALA A 769 -7.89 31.75 16.63
N GLN A 770 -7.05 31.81 15.60
CA GLN A 770 -7.30 31.23 14.29
C GLN A 770 -6.36 30.04 14.05
N PRO A 771 -6.79 29.01 13.29
CA PRO A 771 -5.88 27.98 12.81
C PRO A 771 -4.76 28.59 11.95
N GLU A 772 -3.53 28.09 12.11
CA GLU A 772 -2.31 28.64 11.46
C GLU A 772 -2.43 28.77 9.93
N HIS A 773 -3.12 27.84 9.24
CA HIS A 773 -3.31 27.94 7.79
C HIS A 773 -4.62 27.32 7.28
N PRO A 774 -5.39 28.02 6.41
CA PRO A 774 -6.64 27.49 5.84
C PRO A 774 -6.47 26.26 4.94
N PHE A 775 -5.33 26.12 4.27
CA PHE A 775 -5.10 25.04 3.27
C PHE A 775 -4.21 23.89 3.76
N PHE A 776 -3.36 24.12 4.75
CA PHE A 776 -2.43 23.10 5.26
C PHE A 776 -2.87 22.55 6.62
N GLY A 777 -3.98 23.07 7.16
CA GLY A 777 -4.36 22.87 8.55
C GLY A 777 -3.44 23.64 9.49
N GLY A 778 -3.70 23.51 10.79
CA GLY A 778 -2.93 24.14 11.85
C GLY A 778 -3.45 23.68 13.21
N THR A 779 -2.69 23.96 14.27
CA THR A 779 -3.12 23.62 15.63
C THR A 779 -4.24 24.54 16.09
N ASP A 780 -5.46 24.03 16.20
CA ASP A 780 -6.57 24.77 16.82
C ASP A 780 -6.46 24.70 18.35
N ILE A 781 -5.96 25.77 18.96
CA ILE A 781 -5.72 25.87 20.40
C ILE A 781 -6.95 26.34 21.19
N ARG A 782 -8.07 26.70 20.53
CA ARG A 782 -9.25 27.24 21.21
C ARG A 782 -9.84 26.25 22.22
N SER A 783 -9.82 24.95 21.88
CA SER A 783 -10.26 23.89 22.79
C SER A 783 -9.32 23.71 23.98
N ASP A 784 -8.01 23.86 23.78
CA ASP A 784 -7.02 23.79 24.87
C ASP A 784 -7.18 25.00 25.81
N ALA A 785 -7.38 26.21 25.26
CA ALA A 785 -7.63 27.44 26.01
C ALA A 785 -8.96 27.38 26.79
N ALA A 786 -10.05 26.94 26.15
CA ALA A 786 -11.34 26.72 26.82
C ALA A 786 -11.22 25.74 27.99
N SER A 787 -10.51 24.62 27.77
CA SER A 787 -10.30 23.61 28.81
C SER A 787 -9.44 24.15 29.95
N ALA A 788 -8.40 24.94 29.66
CA ALA A 788 -7.58 25.56 30.70
C ALA A 788 -8.41 26.58 31.49
N LEU A 789 -9.17 27.44 30.81
CA LEU A 789 -10.02 28.46 31.42
C LEU A 789 -11.05 27.84 32.36
N GLY A 790 -11.82 26.86 31.90
CA GLY A 790 -12.89 26.26 32.71
C GLY A 790 -12.41 25.39 33.86
N VAL A 791 -11.14 24.95 33.88
CA VAL A 791 -10.56 24.27 35.05
C VAL A 791 -9.93 25.29 36.02
N LEU A 792 -9.32 26.37 35.52
CA LEU A 792 -8.74 27.44 36.36
C LEU A 792 -9.81 28.31 37.02
N SER A 793 -10.91 28.55 36.32
CA SER A 793 -12.03 29.36 36.82
C SER A 793 -13.36 28.75 36.32
N PRO A 794 -13.91 27.75 37.03
CA PRO A 794 -15.11 27.02 36.61
C PRO A 794 -16.33 27.90 36.32
N ASP A 795 -16.49 29.00 37.06
CA ASP A 795 -17.61 29.93 36.93
C ASP A 795 -17.36 31.03 35.87
N SER A 796 -16.21 31.01 35.19
CA SER A 796 -15.86 32.05 34.21
C SER A 796 -16.51 31.88 32.84
N LEU A 797 -16.96 30.68 32.50
CA LEU A 797 -17.61 30.40 31.22
C LEU A 797 -19.11 30.60 31.34
N ASP A 798 -19.69 31.43 30.46
CA ASP A 798 -21.14 31.57 30.40
C ASP A 798 -21.80 30.43 29.61
N ASP A 799 -23.13 30.32 29.75
CA ASP A 799 -23.90 29.27 29.06
C ASP A 799 -23.77 29.34 27.54
N HIS A 800 -23.66 30.53 26.95
CA HIS A 800 -23.55 30.70 25.50
C HIS A 800 -22.19 30.24 24.98
N GLU A 801 -21.11 30.56 25.70
CA GLU A 801 -19.75 30.06 25.42
C GLU A 801 -19.72 28.53 25.52
N LEU A 802 -20.35 27.95 26.54
CA LEU A 802 -20.43 26.50 26.70
C LEU A 802 -21.24 25.84 25.57
N TRP A 803 -22.36 26.44 25.16
CA TRP A 803 -23.15 25.94 24.02
C TRP A 803 -22.37 26.01 22.71
N ALA A 804 -21.58 27.06 22.50
CA ALA A 804 -20.70 27.17 21.33
C ALA A 804 -19.66 26.05 21.30
N LEU A 805 -19.07 25.69 22.45
CA LEU A 805 -18.15 24.55 22.54
C LEU A 805 -18.86 23.22 22.25
N MET A 806 -20.05 23.00 22.82
CA MET A 806 -20.85 21.79 22.58
C MET A 806 -21.34 21.65 21.14
N GLY A 807 -21.53 22.76 20.42
CA GLY A 807 -21.86 22.78 18.99
C GLY A 807 -20.67 22.70 18.05
N GLY A 808 -19.44 22.69 18.59
CA GLY A 808 -18.19 22.81 17.84
C GLY A 808 -17.61 21.49 17.33
N SER A 809 -16.30 21.52 17.04
CA SER A 809 -15.50 20.36 16.64
C SER A 809 -15.42 19.31 17.76
N PRO A 810 -15.02 18.05 17.47
CA PRO A 810 -14.82 17.04 18.51
C PRO A 810 -13.91 17.50 19.66
N ASN A 811 -12.86 18.28 19.36
CA ASN A 811 -11.98 18.84 20.39
C ASN A 811 -12.68 19.89 21.26
N GLN A 812 -13.55 20.73 20.68
CA GLN A 812 -14.35 21.70 21.44
C GLN A 812 -15.41 21.01 22.29
N ARG A 813 -16.05 19.95 21.79
CA ARG A 813 -16.99 19.14 22.58
C ARG A 813 -16.29 18.39 23.70
N ALA A 814 -15.09 17.86 23.46
CA ALA A 814 -14.26 17.29 24.53
C ALA A 814 -13.87 18.34 25.60
N ALA A 815 -13.54 19.56 25.18
CA ALA A 815 -13.29 20.68 26.10
C ALA A 815 -14.54 21.01 26.93
N ALA A 816 -15.72 21.09 26.31
CA ALA A 816 -16.97 21.29 27.02
C ALA A 816 -17.23 20.19 28.07
N ALA A 817 -16.92 18.92 27.76
CA ALA A 817 -17.06 17.84 28.73
C ALA A 817 -16.15 18.03 29.95
N LEU A 818 -14.91 18.51 29.75
CA LEU A 818 -13.98 18.81 30.84
C LEU A 818 -14.48 19.95 31.74
N VAL A 819 -15.04 21.01 31.14
CA VAL A 819 -15.61 22.16 31.86
C VAL A 819 -16.85 21.74 32.65
N VAL A 820 -17.79 21.03 32.01
CA VAL A 820 -19.00 20.52 32.66
C VAL A 820 -18.64 19.60 33.84
N ALA A 821 -17.58 18.81 33.71
CA ALA A 821 -17.12 17.92 34.78
C ALA A 821 -16.56 18.65 36.03
N GLN A 822 -16.30 19.96 35.96
CA GLN A 822 -15.91 20.78 37.12
C GLN A 822 -17.12 21.24 37.96
N GLN A 823 -18.34 21.18 37.39
CA GLN A 823 -19.56 21.52 38.13
C GLN A 823 -19.94 20.41 39.11
N GLU A 824 -20.89 20.67 40.01
CA GLU A 824 -21.39 19.63 40.91
C GLU A 824 -21.89 18.40 40.13
N PRO A 825 -21.51 17.17 40.54
CA PRO A 825 -21.85 15.95 39.81
C PRO A 825 -23.34 15.80 39.50
N SER A 826 -24.22 16.23 40.41
CA SER A 826 -25.68 16.19 40.25
C SER A 826 -26.18 17.04 39.07
N THR A 827 -25.52 18.18 38.81
CA THR A 827 -25.86 19.12 37.75
C THR A 827 -25.23 18.69 36.42
N ALA A 828 -23.98 18.23 36.45
CA ALA A 828 -23.21 17.83 35.28
C ALA A 828 -23.67 16.50 34.65
N MET A 829 -24.24 15.59 35.44
CA MET A 829 -24.50 14.20 35.04
C MET A 829 -25.33 14.06 33.77
N HIS A 830 -26.40 14.86 33.61
CA HIS A 830 -27.27 14.74 32.43
C HIS A 830 -26.56 15.17 31.15
N THR A 831 -25.79 16.25 31.19
CA THR A 831 -24.99 16.74 30.07
C THR A 831 -23.91 15.73 29.70
N LEU A 832 -23.13 15.24 30.69
CA LEU A 832 -22.11 14.21 30.46
C LEU A 832 -22.72 12.90 29.93
N ALA A 833 -23.91 12.51 30.37
CA ALA A 833 -24.59 11.32 29.85
C ALA A 833 -24.97 11.45 28.37
N VAL A 834 -25.34 12.65 27.90
CA VAL A 834 -25.57 12.91 26.47
C VAL A 834 -24.26 12.84 25.70
N MET A 835 -23.21 13.50 26.20
CA MET A 835 -21.89 13.54 25.56
C MET A 835 -21.18 12.17 25.55
N ALA A 836 -21.49 11.29 26.50
CA ALA A 836 -21.04 9.90 26.52
C ALA A 836 -21.52 9.09 25.29
N HIS A 837 -22.53 9.59 24.56
CA HIS A 837 -23.04 8.99 23.33
C HIS A 837 -22.68 9.81 22.07
N ASP A 838 -21.66 10.67 22.16
CA ASP A 838 -21.16 11.42 21.01
C ASP A 838 -20.71 10.48 19.89
N THR A 839 -20.89 10.92 18.64
CA THR A 839 -20.44 10.17 17.46
C THR A 839 -18.92 9.98 17.45
N ASP A 840 -18.17 10.94 18.01
CA ASP A 840 -16.72 10.90 18.04
C ASP A 840 -16.19 10.11 19.27
N PRO A 841 -15.35 9.08 19.07
CA PRO A 841 -14.81 8.26 20.16
C PRO A 841 -13.97 9.06 21.17
N TRP A 842 -13.31 10.13 20.74
CA TRP A 842 -12.49 10.96 21.63
C TRP A 842 -13.34 11.65 22.69
N VAL A 843 -14.50 12.21 22.31
CA VAL A 843 -15.41 12.87 23.25
C VAL A 843 -15.92 11.86 24.28
N ARG A 844 -16.32 10.66 23.84
CA ARG A 844 -16.76 9.57 24.75
C ARG A 844 -15.66 9.18 25.73
N ALA A 845 -14.41 9.07 25.26
CA ALA A 845 -13.26 8.73 26.10
C ALA A 845 -12.95 9.83 27.14
N VAL A 846 -13.04 11.11 26.75
CA VAL A 846 -12.86 12.25 27.67
C VAL A 846 -13.95 12.25 28.74
N VAL A 847 -15.22 12.04 28.37
CA VAL A 847 -16.31 11.91 29.35
C VAL A 847 -16.03 10.74 30.31
N ALA A 848 -15.61 9.58 29.80
CA ALA A 848 -15.26 8.44 30.65
C ALA A 848 -14.10 8.76 31.60
N ASN A 849 -13.08 9.52 31.17
CA ASN A 849 -12.01 10.00 32.04
C ASN A 849 -12.52 10.88 33.17
N CYS A 850 -13.40 11.84 32.85
CA CYS A 850 -14.00 12.73 33.85
C CYS A 850 -14.75 11.94 34.92
N LEU A 851 -15.59 10.99 34.49
CA LEU A 851 -16.33 10.12 35.41
C LEU A 851 -15.40 9.25 36.26
N ALA A 852 -14.31 8.73 35.68
CA ALA A 852 -13.31 7.96 36.40
C ALA A 852 -12.57 8.80 37.44
N ARG A 853 -12.24 10.07 37.12
CA ARG A 853 -11.63 11.01 38.06
C ARG A 853 -12.53 11.32 39.25
N TRP A 854 -13.84 11.52 39.03
CA TRP A 854 -14.79 11.66 40.15
C TRP A 854 -14.74 10.47 41.11
N THR A 855 -14.67 9.24 40.57
CA THR A 855 -14.51 8.03 41.38
C THR A 855 -13.20 8.04 42.17
N VAL A 856 -12.09 8.43 41.53
CA VAL A 856 -10.76 8.53 42.16
C VAL A 856 -10.73 9.58 43.28
N ASP A 857 -11.38 10.72 43.07
CA ASP A 857 -11.44 11.84 44.02
C ASP A 857 -12.42 11.60 45.19
N GLY A 858 -13.07 10.43 45.25
CA GLY A 858 -13.95 10.05 46.35
C GLY A 858 -15.41 10.52 46.20
N HIS A 859 -15.80 11.05 45.04
CA HIS A 859 -17.18 11.45 44.75
C HIS A 859 -18.00 10.21 44.32
N ASP A 860 -18.57 9.48 45.27
CA ASP A 860 -19.41 8.32 44.96
C ASP A 860 -20.76 8.76 44.37
N HIS A 861 -20.90 8.61 43.05
CA HIS A 861 -22.11 8.90 42.32
C HIS A 861 -22.58 7.67 41.54
N VAL A 862 -23.62 7.00 42.05
CA VAL A 862 -24.16 5.74 41.50
C VAL A 862 -24.43 5.82 39.99
N ALA A 863 -24.96 6.95 39.52
CA ALA A 863 -25.25 7.13 38.09
C ALA A 863 -23.96 7.27 37.24
N ALA A 864 -22.91 7.88 37.77
CA ALA A 864 -21.62 8.00 37.09
C ALA A 864 -20.96 6.62 36.94
N ASN A 865 -20.96 5.84 38.02
CA ASN A 865 -20.46 4.46 38.02
C ASN A 865 -21.23 3.55 37.04
N ALA A 866 -22.56 3.70 36.98
CA ALA A 866 -23.39 2.95 36.02
C ALA A 866 -23.10 3.34 34.56
N LEU A 867 -22.94 4.64 34.27
CA LEU A 867 -22.59 5.12 32.93
C LEU A 867 -21.18 4.65 32.52
N LEU A 868 -20.20 4.81 33.40
CA LEU A 868 -18.82 4.35 33.16
C LEU A 868 -18.75 2.85 32.86
N THR A 869 -19.54 2.04 33.57
CA THR A 869 -19.63 0.59 33.32
C THR A 869 -20.18 0.28 31.93
N ARG A 870 -21.13 1.07 31.43
CA ARG A 870 -21.66 0.90 30.06
C ARG A 870 -20.65 1.34 29.00
N LEU A 871 -19.86 2.38 29.28
CA LEU A 871 -18.84 2.89 28.37
C LEU A 871 -17.64 1.93 28.24
N LEU A 872 -17.35 1.14 29.27
CA LEU A 872 -16.32 0.10 29.26
C LEU A 872 -16.79 -1.21 28.56
N ASP A 873 -17.67 -1.11 27.57
CA ASP A 873 -18.05 -2.25 26.73
C ASP A 873 -16.81 -2.76 25.96
N PRO A 874 -16.43 -4.04 26.09
CA PRO A 874 -15.31 -4.63 25.35
C PRO A 874 -15.39 -4.47 23.83
N ASN A 875 -16.59 -4.28 23.27
CA ASN A 875 -16.81 -4.09 21.83
C ASN A 875 -16.70 -2.63 21.37
N ALA A 876 -16.63 -1.66 22.30
CA ALA A 876 -16.63 -0.22 21.99
C ALA A 876 -15.24 0.37 21.67
N GLY A 877 -14.21 -0.49 21.56
CA GLY A 877 -12.83 -0.07 21.32
C GLY A 877 -11.94 -0.07 22.58
N THR A 878 -10.66 0.25 22.40
CA THR A 878 -9.66 0.38 23.47
C THR A 878 -9.54 1.80 24.00
N LEU A 879 -9.90 2.83 23.23
CA LEU A 879 -9.66 4.24 23.59
C LEU A 879 -10.28 4.62 24.94
N VAL A 880 -11.55 4.25 25.16
CA VAL A 880 -12.23 4.51 26.44
C VAL A 880 -11.52 3.80 27.59
N SER A 881 -11.19 2.51 27.41
CA SER A 881 -10.48 1.73 28.44
C SER A 881 -9.13 2.34 28.81
N ARG A 882 -8.33 2.71 27.80
CA ARG A 882 -7.02 3.36 27.98
C ARG A 882 -7.17 4.69 28.72
N MET A 883 -8.14 5.50 28.31
CA MET A 883 -8.36 6.80 28.93
C MET A 883 -8.83 6.68 30.39
N VAL A 884 -9.67 5.69 30.71
CA VAL A 884 -10.07 5.41 32.09
C VAL A 884 -8.89 4.90 32.93
N ALA A 885 -8.04 4.03 32.35
CA ALA A 885 -6.86 3.50 33.02
C ALA A 885 -5.86 4.60 33.45
N VAL A 886 -5.71 5.66 32.64
CA VAL A 886 -4.87 6.83 32.97
C VAL A 886 -5.29 7.47 34.30
N ALA A 887 -6.59 7.50 34.62
CA ALA A 887 -7.08 8.07 35.88
C ALA A 887 -6.65 7.26 37.11
N LEU A 888 -6.36 5.96 36.96
CA LEU A 888 -5.95 5.09 38.06
C LEU A 888 -4.45 5.17 38.39
N ARG A 889 -3.63 5.73 37.50
CA ARG A 889 -2.18 5.79 37.69
C ARG A 889 -1.85 6.60 38.96
N HIS A 890 -0.96 6.05 39.79
CA HIS A 890 -0.51 6.67 41.05
C HIS A 890 -1.64 7.04 42.04
N THR A 891 -2.81 6.41 41.91
CA THR A 891 -3.95 6.61 42.81
C THR A 891 -3.93 5.57 43.95
N PRO A 892 -4.15 5.96 45.22
CA PRO A 892 -4.28 5.02 46.33
C PRO A 892 -5.46 4.06 46.16
N LEU A 893 -5.29 2.79 46.51
CA LEU A 893 -6.36 1.79 46.38
C LEU A 893 -7.44 1.99 47.47
N ASN A 894 -8.68 2.17 47.04
CA ASN A 894 -9.89 2.04 47.84
C ASN A 894 -10.89 1.08 47.14
N ASP A 895 -12.02 0.77 47.78
CA ASP A 895 -13.03 -0.16 47.24
C ASP A 895 -13.53 0.25 45.84
N MET A 896 -13.66 1.56 45.58
CA MET A 896 -14.14 2.09 44.30
C MET A 896 -13.09 1.98 43.20
N THR A 897 -11.85 2.41 43.48
CA THR A 897 -10.74 2.31 42.52
C THR A 897 -10.37 0.86 42.25
N ALA A 898 -10.50 -0.03 43.24
CA ALA A 898 -10.30 -1.47 43.07
C ALA A 898 -11.36 -2.08 42.14
N SER A 899 -12.63 -1.68 42.29
CA SER A 899 -13.71 -2.11 41.38
C SER A 899 -13.44 -1.65 39.94
N LEU A 900 -12.98 -0.41 39.74
CA LEU A 900 -12.65 0.12 38.42
C LEU A 900 -11.45 -0.60 37.79
N ALA A 901 -10.37 -0.82 38.56
CA ALA A 901 -9.21 -1.58 38.10
C ALA A 901 -9.58 -3.03 37.73
N GLN A 902 -10.46 -3.68 38.49
CA GLN A 902 -10.91 -5.04 38.20
C GLN A 902 -11.71 -5.13 36.89
N LYS A 903 -12.49 -4.09 36.54
CA LYS A 903 -13.18 -4.01 35.24
C LYS A 903 -12.19 -3.86 34.07
N LEU A 904 -11.14 -3.07 34.26
CA LEU A 904 -10.10 -2.87 33.26
C LEU A 904 -9.17 -4.09 33.10
N ALA A 905 -9.07 -4.95 34.11
CA ALA A 905 -8.26 -6.17 34.04
C ALA A 905 -8.70 -7.13 32.91
N SER A 906 -9.97 -7.08 32.48
CA SER A 906 -10.48 -7.83 31.33
C SER A 906 -10.58 -6.99 30.05
N SER A 907 -10.00 -5.79 30.01
CA SER A 907 -9.98 -4.93 28.82
C SER A 907 -9.22 -5.61 27.67
N PRO A 908 -9.66 -5.44 26.41
CA PRO A 908 -8.87 -5.88 25.25
C PRO A 908 -7.51 -5.16 25.15
N SER A 909 -7.37 -3.96 25.71
CA SER A 909 -6.13 -3.17 25.69
C SER A 909 -5.08 -3.71 26.68
N ALA A 910 -3.91 -4.06 26.18
CA ALA A 910 -2.75 -4.44 26.99
C ALA A 910 -2.30 -3.29 27.89
N ALA A 911 -2.27 -2.07 27.37
CA ALA A 911 -1.94 -0.88 28.15
C ALA A 911 -2.90 -0.68 29.33
N ALA A 912 -4.22 -0.78 29.09
CA ALA A 912 -5.21 -0.63 30.14
C ALA A 912 -5.12 -1.74 31.21
N ARG A 913 -4.85 -2.99 30.80
CA ARG A 913 -4.62 -4.11 31.74
C ARG A 913 -3.36 -3.90 32.58
N SER A 914 -2.29 -3.40 31.97
CA SER A 914 -1.01 -3.12 32.65
C SER A 914 -1.18 -2.06 33.74
N ASP A 915 -1.81 -0.93 33.40
CA ASP A 915 -2.12 0.15 34.35
C ASP A 915 -3.03 -0.33 35.49
N ALA A 916 -4.06 -1.11 35.18
CA ALA A 916 -4.96 -1.69 36.18
C ALA A 916 -4.23 -2.64 37.14
N THR A 917 -3.31 -3.46 36.61
CA THR A 917 -2.51 -4.40 37.41
C THR A 917 -1.53 -3.64 38.31
N ALA A 918 -0.88 -2.60 37.79
CA ALA A 918 0.02 -1.75 38.57
C ALA A 918 -0.72 -1.06 39.73
N ALA A 919 -1.92 -0.53 39.47
CA ALA A 919 -2.76 0.07 40.51
C ALA A 919 -3.13 -0.94 41.62
N LEU A 920 -3.46 -2.19 41.25
CA LEU A 920 -3.75 -3.28 42.20
C LEU A 920 -2.51 -3.75 42.99
N ALA A 921 -1.31 -3.60 42.43
CA ALA A 921 -0.06 -4.05 43.04
C ALA A 921 0.60 -3.02 43.96
N ALA A 922 0.50 -1.71 43.65
CA ALA A 922 1.18 -0.62 44.37
C ALA A 922 0.74 -0.43 45.84
N ASN A 923 -0.22 -1.21 46.33
CA ASN A 923 -0.73 -1.15 47.71
C ASN A 923 -0.70 -2.53 48.42
N ARG A 924 0.10 -3.48 47.93
CA ARG A 924 0.56 -4.65 48.71
C ARG A 924 1.99 -4.41 49.18
#